data_AF-A0AAV5RPP5-F1
#
_entry.id   AF-A0AAV5RPP5-F1
#
_cell.length_a   1.000
_cell.length_b   1.000
_cell.length_c   1.000
_cell.angle_alpha   90.00
_cell.angle_beta   90.00
_cell.angle_gamma   90.00
#
_symmetry.space_group_name_H-M   'P 1'
#
loop_
_entity.id
_entity.type
_entity.pdbx_description
1 polymer ?
#
loop_
_entity_poly.entity_id
_entity_poly.type
_entity_poly.pdbx_seq_one_letter_code
_entity_poly.pdbx_strand_id
1 'polypeptide(L)'
;MAAKGKKVETPKVSKKRSVSETEEAEPVEADENLLVDGLIDAGDDDSDDDDDFESAAEDFAESEDEKKRDEGEEEDSDAELNKLLAEEEGADDEEYNTSDFSDDTTSLTDKLSGVKLKTIADPNIYTKFSDGQPRVIKPEINPIYDSDDSDVETHNTIGNIPLSAYDEMPHIGYDINGKRIMRPAKGSALDQLLESIDLPEGWTGLLDKNTGSSLNITEEELELISKIQKNEQTDDSVDPYEPLIDWFTRHEEVMPLTAIPEPKRRFVPSKHEAKRVMKIVKAIREGRIIPPKALKEMREKEKAEDFHFDLWGDSAEAEEHVMNLRAPKMAPPTNEESYNPPEEYLLNDDEKKAWDETEPSEREKNFIPQKYSSLRQVPGYAESVRERFERSLDLYLAPRVRKNKLNIDPESLLPELPSPKDLRPFPIRCSTVYNGHTGRIRSLSIDPSGIWLATGSDDGTVRVWEILTGREVYKVELVDTKEETEDHIECVQWNPDATTGILAVAVGEHIHLIVPPIFGFEIENNGKTKIENGFGFDTFGNVKKSNLHVNGEDEDEDDEDNSASAAKKVVAQWVKPSEKQIEKDICITVVCRKTVKKLSWHRKGDYFVTVQPESGHTSVLIHQLSKHLTQSPFKKSKGIIMDAKFHPFKPQLFVCSQRYVRIYDLSQQVLVKKLLPGARWLSGIDIHPRGDNLIASSYDKRVLWHDLDLANTPYKTMRYHDKAVRNVSFHKRLPLFSSAADDGTIHIFHDTVYDDMMKNPLIVPLKKLTGHKITASLGVLDAVWHPREAWLFSAGADHTARLWTT
;
A
#
# COMPACT_ATOMS: atom_id res chain seq x y z
N MET A 1 -2.97 74.91 -45.87
CA MET A 1 -2.19 75.70 -44.89
C MET A 1 -2.70 75.38 -43.49
N ALA A 2 -1.81 75.36 -42.48
CA ALA A 2 -1.98 75.43 -41.00
C ALA A 2 -3.37 75.16 -40.34
N ALA A 3 -3.49 74.51 -39.17
CA ALA A 3 -2.55 73.75 -38.33
C ALA A 3 -3.30 72.97 -37.21
N LYS A 4 -2.64 71.92 -36.67
CA LYS A 4 -2.78 71.25 -35.34
C LYS A 4 -4.07 71.44 -34.49
N GLY A 5 -4.68 70.33 -34.05
CA GLY A 5 -5.65 70.31 -32.94
C GLY A 5 -6.02 68.90 -32.42
N LYS A 6 -5.54 68.55 -31.23
CA LYS A 6 -5.62 67.26 -30.49
C LYS A 6 -7.04 66.73 -30.14
N LYS A 7 -7.03 65.45 -29.70
CA LYS A 7 -8.04 64.66 -28.94
C LYS A 7 -9.16 63.98 -29.74
N VAL A 8 -9.28 62.66 -29.49
CA VAL A 8 -10.44 61.82 -29.82
C VAL A 8 -10.93 61.20 -28.51
N GLU A 9 -12.19 61.46 -28.17
CA GLU A 9 -12.94 60.74 -27.13
C GLU A 9 -13.92 59.77 -27.81
N THR A 10 -14.40 58.79 -27.04
CA THR A 10 -15.30 57.72 -27.48
C THR A 10 -16.68 58.23 -27.93
N PRO A 11 -17.38 57.42 -28.75
CA PRO A 11 -18.79 57.19 -28.40
C PRO A 11 -19.30 55.75 -28.63
N LYS A 12 -20.03 55.25 -27.62
CA LYS A 12 -21.41 54.71 -27.65
C LYS A 12 -21.95 54.11 -28.97
N VAL A 13 -22.73 53.01 -28.88
CA VAL A 13 -24.23 53.02 -28.89
C VAL A 13 -24.80 51.60 -28.88
N SER A 14 -25.98 51.44 -28.25
CA SER A 14 -26.82 50.24 -28.09
C SER A 14 -27.73 49.91 -29.28
N LYS A 15 -28.24 48.65 -29.37
CA LYS A 15 -29.71 48.34 -29.30
C LYS A 15 -30.14 46.87 -29.52
N LYS A 16 -31.22 46.51 -28.81
CA LYS A 16 -32.12 45.34 -28.80
C LYS A 16 -32.57 44.73 -30.16
N ARG A 17 -32.85 43.40 -30.14
CA ARG A 17 -34.02 42.61 -30.69
C ARG A 17 -33.57 41.20 -31.17
N SER A 18 -34.39 40.14 -31.33
CA SER A 18 -35.63 39.65 -30.68
C SER A 18 -36.07 38.29 -31.29
N VAL A 19 -36.43 37.30 -30.44
CA VAL A 19 -37.33 36.12 -30.59
C VAL A 19 -37.84 35.65 -31.98
N SER A 20 -37.69 34.34 -32.29
CA SER A 20 -38.79 33.39 -32.69
C SER A 20 -38.31 31.95 -33.03
N GLU A 21 -38.87 30.93 -32.35
CA GLU A 21 -39.46 29.62 -32.82
C GLU A 21 -38.80 28.78 -33.98
N THR A 22 -38.86 27.44 -34.06
CA THR A 22 -39.72 26.40 -33.42
C THR A 22 -39.12 24.95 -33.43
N GLU A 23 -39.72 24.05 -32.62
CA GLU A 23 -39.96 22.59 -32.80
C GLU A 23 -38.89 21.45 -32.59
N GLU A 24 -39.19 20.63 -31.57
CA GLU A 24 -39.18 19.14 -31.45
C GLU A 24 -37.90 18.26 -31.58
N ALA A 25 -37.47 17.66 -30.45
CA ALA A 25 -37.74 16.24 -30.08
C ALA A 25 -37.07 15.85 -28.74
N GLU A 26 -37.64 14.88 -28.00
CA GLU A 26 -37.18 14.42 -26.66
C GLU A 26 -35.88 13.58 -26.70
N PRO A 27 -35.23 13.38 -25.53
CA PRO A 27 -35.42 12.08 -24.88
C PRO A 27 -35.65 12.13 -23.35
N VAL A 28 -36.12 11.00 -22.82
CA VAL A 28 -36.44 10.72 -21.42
C VAL A 28 -35.37 9.79 -20.81
N GLU A 29 -35.11 9.97 -19.51
CA GLU A 29 -34.44 9.07 -18.54
C GLU A 29 -33.05 8.46 -18.84
N ALA A 30 -32.11 8.75 -17.93
CA ALA A 30 -31.41 7.71 -17.18
C ALA A 30 -30.93 8.31 -15.84
N ASP A 31 -31.57 7.94 -14.73
CA ASP A 31 -31.09 8.29 -13.39
C ASP A 31 -29.76 7.59 -13.10
N GLU A 32 -28.79 8.32 -12.54
CA GLU A 32 -27.65 7.71 -11.87
C GLU A 32 -28.11 7.16 -10.53
N ASN A 33 -28.13 5.84 -10.38
CA ASN A 33 -28.44 5.22 -9.09
C ASN A 33 -27.74 3.86 -8.93
N LEU A 34 -27.46 3.54 -7.66
CA LEU A 34 -27.05 2.24 -7.11
C LEU A 34 -25.58 1.78 -7.28
N LEU A 35 -24.95 1.09 -6.32
CA LEU A 35 -25.08 1.05 -4.83
C LEU A 35 -23.96 0.11 -4.27
N VAL A 36 -23.71 0.18 -2.95
CA VAL A 36 -23.14 -0.91 -2.08
C VAL A 36 -21.72 -1.42 -2.39
N ASP A 37 -20.79 -1.30 -1.43
CA ASP A 37 -20.67 -2.29 -0.34
C ASP A 37 -19.97 -1.75 0.91
N GLY A 38 -20.20 -2.40 2.04
CA GLY A 38 -19.73 -2.01 3.38
C GLY A 38 -18.33 -2.54 3.72
N LEU A 39 -17.94 -2.90 4.95
CA LEU A 39 -18.45 -2.76 6.33
C LEU A 39 -17.43 -3.55 7.20
N ILE A 40 -17.03 -3.04 8.39
CA ILE A 40 -16.32 -3.78 9.48
C ILE A 40 -14.95 -4.43 9.13
N ASP A 41 -13.86 -3.99 9.77
CA ASP A 41 -13.33 -4.60 11.01
C ASP A 41 -11.92 -4.06 11.38
N ALA A 42 -11.69 -3.77 12.66
CA ALA A 42 -10.37 -3.50 13.26
C ALA A 42 -10.41 -3.45 14.81
N GLY A 43 -10.99 -4.46 15.46
CA GLY A 43 -10.45 -4.99 16.72
C GLY A 43 -9.75 -6.33 16.41
N ASP A 44 -8.91 -6.92 17.25
CA ASP A 44 -8.29 -6.50 18.53
C ASP A 44 -7.02 -7.38 18.74
N ASP A 45 -6.56 -7.56 19.98
CA ASP A 45 -5.70 -8.67 20.48
C ASP A 45 -4.18 -8.35 20.61
N ASP A 46 -3.89 -7.54 21.63
CA ASP A 46 -3.16 -7.93 22.86
C ASP A 46 -1.80 -8.66 22.82
N SER A 47 -0.85 -8.12 23.61
CA SER A 47 -0.38 -8.79 24.84
C SER A 47 0.56 -7.88 25.67
N ASP A 48 0.04 -7.47 26.84
CA ASP A 48 0.64 -7.50 28.18
C ASP A 48 2.16 -7.39 28.39
N ASP A 49 2.57 -6.43 29.23
CA ASP A 49 2.97 -6.73 30.63
C ASP A 49 3.21 -5.40 31.39
N ASP A 50 2.36 -5.13 32.39
CA ASP A 50 2.64 -4.66 33.77
C ASP A 50 3.95 -3.86 34.06
N ASP A 51 3.98 -2.78 34.88
CA ASP A 51 3.41 -2.71 36.23
C ASP A 51 3.56 -1.30 36.88
N ASP A 52 3.06 -1.18 38.12
CA ASP A 52 3.36 -0.19 39.18
C ASP A 52 2.84 1.27 39.08
N PHE A 53 1.63 1.41 39.62
CA PHE A 53 1.02 2.59 40.22
C PHE A 53 1.46 2.73 41.69
N GLU A 54 1.92 3.91 42.16
CA GLU A 54 1.52 4.40 43.50
C GLU A 54 1.81 5.89 43.80
N SER A 55 1.12 6.39 44.83
CA SER A 55 1.01 7.76 45.31
C SER A 55 2.09 8.18 46.32
N ALA A 56 2.29 9.49 46.52
CA ALA A 56 2.23 10.11 47.86
C ALA A 56 2.34 11.65 47.80
N ALA A 57 1.86 12.30 48.86
CA ALA A 57 1.98 13.74 49.10
C ALA A 57 2.86 14.04 50.33
N GLU A 58 2.95 15.33 50.69
CA GLU A 58 3.41 15.90 51.97
C GLU A 58 4.94 16.06 52.21
N ASP A 59 5.41 17.27 51.87
CA ASP A 59 5.78 18.37 52.80
C ASP A 59 6.97 18.26 53.81
N PHE A 60 7.50 19.46 54.14
CA PHE A 60 8.42 19.85 55.23
C PHE A 60 9.95 19.56 55.19
N ALA A 61 10.71 20.68 55.11
CA ALA A 61 11.87 21.05 55.97
C ALA A 61 13.21 20.26 55.85
N GLU A 62 14.41 20.81 56.13
CA GLU A 62 14.80 22.14 56.68
C GLU A 62 16.26 22.52 56.30
N SER A 63 16.46 23.83 56.06
CA SER A 63 17.55 24.72 56.55
C SER A 63 19.08 24.58 56.30
N GLU A 64 19.69 25.78 56.45
CA GLU A 64 21.09 26.20 56.69
C GLU A 64 22.08 26.14 55.49
N ASP A 65 22.35 27.26 54.79
CA ASP A 65 23.08 28.50 55.17
C ASP A 65 24.59 28.35 55.40
N GLU A 66 25.41 29.11 54.66
CA GLU A 66 25.91 30.40 55.22
C GLU A 66 26.76 31.27 54.25
N LYS A 67 26.61 32.59 54.46
CA LYS A 67 27.63 33.68 54.38
C LYS A 67 27.86 34.53 53.10
N LYS A 68 27.07 35.61 53.06
CA LYS A 68 27.47 37.04 53.23
C LYS A 68 27.74 37.97 52.02
N ARG A 69 26.72 38.81 51.73
CA ARG A 69 26.63 40.30 51.89
C ARG A 69 27.85 41.18 51.54
N ASP A 70 27.63 42.23 50.74
CA ASP A 70 27.21 43.55 51.27
C ASP A 70 26.42 44.40 50.24
N GLU A 71 25.84 45.53 50.69
CA GLU A 71 24.70 46.25 50.08
C GLU A 71 25.06 47.50 49.22
N GLY A 72 24.08 48.03 48.46
CA GLY A 72 24.15 49.31 47.74
C GLY A 72 22.89 49.61 46.90
N GLU A 73 22.15 50.67 47.24
CA GLU A 73 20.83 51.04 46.69
C GLU A 73 20.90 51.86 45.39
N GLU A 74 19.84 51.82 44.56
CA GLU A 74 19.29 53.01 43.88
C GLU A 74 17.80 52.79 43.55
N GLU A 75 17.00 53.87 43.62
CA GLU A 75 15.53 53.82 43.74
C GLU A 75 14.80 53.90 42.38
N ASP A 76 13.73 53.12 42.21
CA ASP A 76 12.94 53.07 40.96
C ASP A 76 11.79 54.10 40.95
N SER A 77 11.85 55.05 40.01
CA SER A 77 11.07 56.30 40.04
C SER A 77 9.62 56.21 39.54
N ASP A 78 9.17 55.05 39.04
CA ASP A 78 7.80 54.90 38.49
C ASP A 78 6.73 54.56 39.56
N ALA A 79 7.12 54.26 40.80
CA ALA A 79 6.18 54.01 41.90
C ALA A 79 5.49 55.29 42.44
N GLU A 80 6.16 56.45 42.41
CA GLU A 80 5.58 57.71 42.91
C GLU A 80 4.55 58.31 41.94
N LEU A 81 4.68 58.06 40.64
CA LEU A 81 3.80 58.66 39.63
C LEU A 81 2.36 58.08 39.70
N ASN A 82 2.24 56.78 39.94
CA ASN A 82 0.94 56.11 40.08
C ASN A 82 0.25 56.42 41.42
N LYS A 83 1.00 56.80 42.45
CA LYS A 83 0.43 57.16 43.76
C LYS A 83 -0.18 58.56 43.78
N LEU A 84 0.37 59.51 43.02
CA LEU A 84 -0.17 60.87 42.87
C LEU A 84 -1.38 60.99 41.93
N LEU A 85 -1.68 59.94 41.15
CA LEU A 85 -2.89 59.87 40.31
C LEU A 85 -4.11 59.28 41.05
N ALA A 86 -3.91 58.72 42.25
CA ALA A 86 -4.93 58.03 43.04
C ALA A 86 -5.50 58.88 44.20
N GLU A 87 -5.10 60.15 44.35
CA GLU A 87 -5.50 61.04 45.47
C GLU A 87 -6.34 62.27 45.05
N GLU A 88 -6.83 62.36 43.80
CA GLU A 88 -7.73 63.46 43.35
C GLU A 88 -9.14 62.99 42.90
N GLU A 89 -9.55 61.75 43.20
CA GLU A 89 -10.94 61.27 43.08
C GLU A 89 -11.40 60.60 44.38
N GLY A 90 -12.18 61.30 45.22
CA GLY A 90 -12.80 60.71 46.40
C GLY A 90 -13.17 61.66 47.55
N ALA A 91 -14.10 62.60 47.31
CA ALA A 91 -14.96 63.18 48.37
C ALA A 91 -16.07 64.05 47.75
N ASP A 92 -17.27 63.49 47.63
CA ASP A 92 -18.50 64.07 48.20
C ASP A 92 -19.63 63.01 48.03
N ASP A 93 -20.08 62.47 49.17
CA ASP A 93 -21.16 61.49 49.27
C ASP A 93 -22.55 62.14 49.08
N GLU A 94 -23.56 61.38 48.61
CA GLU A 94 -24.86 61.27 49.32
C GLU A 94 -25.80 60.18 48.75
N GLU A 95 -26.49 59.49 49.67
CA GLU A 95 -27.61 58.55 49.44
C GLU A 95 -28.96 59.25 49.77
N TYR A 96 -30.17 58.83 49.37
CA TYR A 96 -30.66 57.54 48.88
C TYR A 96 -31.82 57.70 47.86
N ASN A 97 -32.17 56.58 47.21
CA ASN A 97 -33.46 56.26 46.55
C ASN A 97 -34.70 57.05 47.03
N THR A 98 -35.54 57.53 46.09
CA THR A 98 -36.79 56.84 45.66
C THR A 98 -37.72 57.75 44.83
N SER A 99 -38.57 57.15 43.98
CA SER A 99 -39.51 57.78 43.02
C SER A 99 -38.86 58.72 41.98
N ASP A 100 -39.03 58.54 40.67
CA ASP A 100 -40.31 58.35 39.97
C ASP A 100 -40.08 57.61 38.64
N PHE A 101 -40.80 56.51 38.41
CA PHE A 101 -40.78 55.76 37.15
C PHE A 101 -42.15 55.94 36.50
N SER A 102 -42.38 57.11 35.89
CA SER A 102 -43.63 57.41 35.18
C SER A 102 -43.38 58.06 33.81
N ASP A 103 -43.49 57.20 32.79
CA ASP A 103 -44.14 57.45 31.50
C ASP A 103 -43.90 58.80 30.79
N ASP A 104 -42.93 58.82 29.87
CA ASP A 104 -42.87 59.83 28.80
C ASP A 104 -42.87 59.16 27.41
N THR A 105 -44.00 58.50 27.11
CA THR A 105 -44.34 57.84 25.84
C THR A 105 -44.58 58.82 24.66
N THR A 106 -43.78 59.89 24.58
CA THR A 106 -44.02 61.04 23.68
C THR A 106 -43.05 61.17 22.49
N SER A 107 -42.03 60.30 22.38
CA SER A 107 -40.99 60.38 21.33
C SER A 107 -40.99 59.25 20.28
N LEU A 108 -41.89 58.26 20.39
CA LEU A 108 -42.03 57.17 19.42
C LEU A 108 -43.03 57.50 18.27
N THR A 109 -43.80 58.58 18.41
CA THR A 109 -44.91 58.94 17.50
C THR A 109 -44.48 59.68 16.23
N ASP A 110 -43.26 60.23 16.18
CA ASP A 110 -42.81 61.09 15.06
C ASP A 110 -41.99 60.35 13.97
N LYS A 111 -41.55 59.11 14.24
CA LYS A 111 -40.74 58.30 13.31
C LYS A 111 -41.54 57.29 12.46
N LEU A 112 -42.86 57.21 12.64
CA LEU A 112 -43.75 56.30 11.88
C LEU A 112 -44.52 56.96 10.72
N SER A 113 -44.25 58.24 10.44
CA SER A 113 -44.95 59.06 9.44
C SER A 113 -44.71 58.67 7.96
N GLY A 114 -43.81 57.71 7.68
CA GLY A 114 -43.41 57.33 6.32
C GLY A 114 -44.07 56.06 5.73
N VAL A 115 -44.65 55.17 6.55
CA VAL A 115 -45.08 53.84 6.09
C VAL A 115 -46.57 53.81 5.72
N LYS A 116 -46.87 53.77 4.42
CA LYS A 116 -48.23 53.50 3.93
C LYS A 116 -48.56 52.01 4.00
N LEU A 117 -49.05 51.56 5.15
CA LEU A 117 -49.75 50.29 5.27
C LEU A 117 -50.99 50.28 4.36
N LYS A 118 -51.07 49.29 3.45
CA LYS A 118 -52.28 48.95 2.71
C LYS A 118 -52.95 47.75 3.39
N THR A 119 -53.78 48.01 4.38
CA THR A 119 -54.82 47.07 4.84
C THR A 119 -56.17 47.78 4.87
N ILE A 120 -57.24 47.00 4.74
CA ILE A 120 -58.55 47.45 4.25
C ILE A 120 -59.55 47.57 5.42
N ALA A 121 -60.41 48.59 5.37
CA ALA A 121 -61.53 48.88 6.28
C ALA A 121 -61.14 49.21 7.75
N ASP A 122 -61.78 50.13 8.47
CA ASP A 122 -62.75 51.18 8.09
C ASP A 122 -62.64 52.35 9.10
N PRO A 123 -63.15 53.56 8.79
CA PRO A 123 -62.85 54.75 9.59
C PRO A 123 -63.69 54.90 10.86
N ASN A 124 -63.05 55.42 11.92
CA ASN A 124 -63.64 56.15 13.03
C ASN A 124 -64.81 55.50 13.80
N ILE A 125 -64.49 54.67 14.80
CA ILE A 125 -65.33 54.54 16.02
C ILE A 125 -64.55 55.08 17.23
N TYR A 126 -64.34 56.40 17.22
CA TYR A 126 -64.01 57.13 18.46
C TYR A 126 -65.27 57.19 19.33
N THR A 127 -65.44 56.18 20.17
CA THR A 127 -66.33 56.32 21.34
C THR A 127 -65.66 57.19 22.38
N LYS A 128 -66.35 57.57 23.46
CA LYS A 128 -65.74 58.28 24.57
C LYS A 128 -65.60 57.36 25.78
N PHE A 129 -64.58 57.59 26.59
CA PHE A 129 -64.60 57.17 27.99
C PHE A 129 -65.73 57.90 28.73
N SER A 130 -66.11 57.45 29.93
CA SER A 130 -67.15 58.08 30.76
C SER A 130 -66.91 59.58 30.96
N ASP A 131 -65.65 59.99 30.98
CA ASP A 131 -65.21 61.35 31.32
C ASP A 131 -64.99 62.22 30.06
N GLY A 132 -65.37 61.72 28.88
CA GLY A 132 -65.49 62.49 27.65
C GLY A 132 -64.28 62.49 26.69
N GLN A 133 -63.14 61.94 27.09
CA GLN A 133 -61.98 61.72 26.22
C GLN A 133 -62.25 60.64 25.15
N PRO A 134 -61.69 60.75 23.93
CA PRO A 134 -61.90 59.76 22.88
C PRO A 134 -61.16 58.44 23.18
N ARG A 135 -61.86 57.31 23.05
CA ARG A 135 -61.29 55.96 23.11
C ARG A 135 -61.32 55.30 21.74
N VAL A 136 -60.24 54.60 21.39
CA VAL A 136 -60.20 53.67 20.26
C VAL A 136 -60.56 52.29 20.79
N ILE A 137 -61.67 51.70 20.32
CA ILE A 137 -61.99 50.30 20.62
C ILE A 137 -61.09 49.43 19.74
N LYS A 138 -60.19 48.68 20.38
CA LYS A 138 -59.46 47.58 19.71
C LYS A 138 -60.43 46.41 19.48
N PRO A 139 -60.26 45.59 18.43
CA PRO A 139 -60.97 44.32 18.35
C PRO A 139 -60.69 43.46 19.59
N GLU A 140 -61.64 42.60 19.95
CA GLU A 140 -61.45 41.63 21.03
C GLU A 140 -60.31 40.67 20.65
N ILE A 141 -59.45 40.34 21.61
CA ILE A 141 -58.37 39.38 21.41
C ILE A 141 -58.95 37.96 21.50
N ASN A 142 -58.74 37.17 20.46
CA ASN A 142 -59.12 35.75 20.47
C ASN A 142 -57.98 34.96 21.13
N PRO A 143 -58.20 34.27 22.26
CA PRO A 143 -57.23 33.34 22.79
C PRO A 143 -57.21 32.09 21.90
N ILE A 144 -56.12 31.91 21.17
CA ILE A 144 -55.85 30.79 20.26
C ILE A 144 -54.54 30.15 20.75
N TYR A 145 -54.47 28.82 20.76
CA TYR A 145 -53.20 28.12 20.91
C TYR A 145 -52.45 28.23 19.59
N ASP A 146 -51.37 29.02 19.59
CA ASP A 146 -50.53 29.24 18.42
C ASP A 146 -49.54 28.07 18.22
N SER A 147 -48.74 28.11 17.16
CA SER A 147 -47.83 27.02 16.76
C SER A 147 -46.68 26.74 17.74
N ASP A 148 -46.41 27.67 18.65
CA ASP A 148 -45.36 27.59 19.67
C ASP A 148 -45.91 28.21 20.96
N ASP A 149 -46.67 27.40 21.71
CA ASP A 149 -47.08 27.69 23.08
C ASP A 149 -46.45 26.64 24.01
N SER A 150 -46.26 26.98 25.29
CA SER A 150 -45.57 26.12 26.27
C SER A 150 -46.38 24.88 26.69
N ASP A 151 -47.59 24.71 26.15
CA ASP A 151 -48.45 23.53 26.31
C ASP A 151 -49.00 23.12 24.94
N VAL A 152 -49.17 21.81 24.74
CA VAL A 152 -49.62 21.20 23.47
C VAL A 152 -50.98 20.57 23.68
N GLU A 153 -51.78 20.36 22.62
CA GLU A 153 -53.10 19.71 22.74
C GLU A 153 -52.98 18.27 23.29
N THR A 154 -53.07 18.12 24.62
CA THR A 154 -53.00 16.82 25.28
C THR A 154 -54.31 16.06 25.11
N HIS A 155 -54.32 15.06 24.23
CA HIS A 155 -55.48 14.18 24.05
C HIS A 155 -55.84 13.41 25.33
N ASN A 156 -54.84 13.06 26.15
CA ASN A 156 -55.00 12.40 27.44
C ASN A 156 -54.76 13.34 28.63
N THR A 157 -55.73 13.42 29.56
CA THR A 157 -55.71 14.40 30.66
C THR A 157 -55.12 13.87 31.98
N ILE A 158 -54.42 12.73 31.97
CA ILE A 158 -53.92 12.07 33.20
C ILE A 158 -52.80 12.81 33.93
N GLY A 159 -52.16 13.80 33.31
CA GLY A 159 -51.06 14.57 33.90
C GLY A 159 -49.82 13.73 34.20
N ASN A 160 -49.04 14.14 35.20
CA ASN A 160 -47.78 13.48 35.57
C ASN A 160 -47.98 12.36 36.61
N ILE A 161 -48.68 11.30 36.23
CA ILE A 161 -48.86 10.08 37.04
C ILE A 161 -48.21 8.87 36.38
N PRO A 162 -47.71 7.87 37.14
CA PRO A 162 -47.04 6.71 36.57
C PRO A 162 -48.02 5.83 35.77
N LEU A 163 -47.68 5.56 34.50
CA LEU A 163 -48.51 4.76 33.57
C LEU A 163 -48.79 3.33 34.04
N SER A 164 -47.99 2.81 34.98
CA SER A 164 -48.21 1.50 35.65
C SER A 164 -49.62 1.35 36.23
N ALA A 165 -50.25 2.46 36.65
CA ALA A 165 -51.63 2.47 37.12
C ALA A 165 -52.67 2.04 36.05
N TYR A 166 -52.29 1.96 34.77
CA TYR A 166 -53.15 1.57 33.65
C TYR A 166 -52.71 0.28 32.95
N ASP A 167 -51.65 -0.41 33.43
CA ASP A 167 -51.11 -1.56 32.70
C ASP A 167 -52.05 -2.77 32.65
N GLU A 168 -52.81 -3.01 33.72
CA GLU A 168 -53.86 -4.02 33.79
C GLU A 168 -55.16 -3.59 33.07
N MET A 169 -55.26 -2.33 32.63
CA MET A 169 -56.44 -1.75 32.01
C MET A 169 -56.37 -1.77 30.47
N PRO A 170 -57.53 -1.90 29.77
CA PRO A 170 -57.62 -1.84 28.31
C PRO A 170 -57.64 -0.40 27.75
N HIS A 171 -57.47 0.61 28.60
CA HIS A 171 -57.58 2.04 28.29
C HIS A 171 -56.58 2.81 29.16
N ILE A 172 -56.06 3.94 28.65
CA ILE A 172 -55.15 4.82 29.39
C ILE A 172 -55.84 6.17 29.57
N GLY A 173 -56.38 6.40 30.77
CA GLY A 173 -57.02 7.68 31.08
C GLY A 173 -58.34 7.95 30.34
N TYR A 174 -58.71 9.23 30.35
CA TYR A 174 -59.97 9.75 29.82
C TYR A 174 -59.69 11.06 29.07
N ASP A 175 -60.51 11.37 28.06
CA ASP A 175 -60.48 12.67 27.38
C ASP A 175 -61.17 13.76 28.24
N ILE A 176 -61.04 15.02 27.80
CA ILE A 176 -61.63 16.21 28.46
C ILE A 176 -63.16 16.09 28.62
N ASN A 177 -63.82 15.26 27.80
CA ASN A 177 -65.27 15.02 27.83
C ASN A 177 -65.67 13.77 28.66
N GLY A 178 -64.71 13.08 29.28
CA GLY A 178 -64.93 11.90 30.12
C GLY A 178 -65.09 10.57 29.35
N LYS A 179 -64.67 10.49 28.10
CA LYS A 179 -64.64 9.25 27.30
C LYS A 179 -63.33 8.48 27.54
N ARG A 180 -63.37 7.15 27.56
CA ARG A 180 -62.18 6.30 27.70
C ARG A 180 -61.32 6.33 26.44
N ILE A 181 -60.01 6.53 26.61
CA ILE A 181 -59.01 6.44 25.56
C ILE A 181 -58.48 5.01 25.52
N MET A 182 -58.94 4.22 24.55
CA MET A 182 -58.58 2.81 24.42
C MET A 182 -57.13 2.66 23.96
N ARG A 183 -56.41 1.65 24.46
CA ARG A 183 -55.09 1.29 23.92
C ARG A 183 -55.21 0.89 22.44
N PRO A 184 -54.23 1.23 21.57
CA PRO A 184 -54.17 0.68 20.22
C PRO A 184 -54.03 -0.84 20.26
N ALA A 185 -54.28 -1.51 19.13
CA ALA A 185 -54.13 -2.96 19.04
C ALA A 185 -52.69 -3.35 19.39
N LYS A 186 -52.51 -4.30 20.31
CA LYS A 186 -51.18 -4.84 20.63
C LYS A 186 -50.63 -5.53 19.37
N GLY A 187 -49.43 -5.12 18.94
CA GLY A 187 -48.69 -5.78 17.86
C GLY A 187 -48.46 -7.26 18.17
N SER A 188 -48.08 -8.02 17.15
CA SER A 188 -47.75 -9.44 17.29
C SER A 188 -46.63 -9.63 18.33
N ALA A 189 -46.57 -10.82 18.94
CA ALA A 189 -45.45 -11.17 19.81
C ALA A 189 -44.11 -11.23 19.04
N LEU A 190 -44.16 -11.36 17.70
CA LEU A 190 -42.99 -11.21 16.83
C LEU A 190 -42.57 -9.74 16.67
N ASP A 191 -43.52 -8.82 16.51
CA ASP A 191 -43.23 -7.40 16.31
C ASP A 191 -42.57 -6.81 17.56
N GLN A 192 -43.10 -7.12 18.75
CA GLN A 192 -42.50 -6.74 20.04
C GLN A 192 -41.11 -7.35 20.28
N LEU A 193 -40.81 -8.50 19.66
CA LEU A 193 -39.51 -9.13 19.74
C LEU A 193 -38.53 -8.48 18.75
N LEU A 194 -38.98 -8.17 17.53
CA LEU A 194 -38.19 -7.41 16.54
C LEU A 194 -37.82 -6.02 17.08
N GLU A 195 -38.78 -5.28 17.65
CA GLU A 195 -38.54 -3.99 18.33
C GLU A 195 -37.56 -4.07 19.51
N SER A 196 -37.24 -5.27 20.02
CA SER A 196 -36.25 -5.50 21.08
C SER A 196 -34.88 -5.95 20.58
N ILE A 197 -34.77 -6.33 19.29
CA ILE A 197 -33.51 -6.70 18.63
C ILE A 197 -33.03 -5.53 17.77
N ASP A 198 -33.88 -5.09 16.83
CA ASP A 198 -33.66 -3.93 15.98
C ASP A 198 -34.54 -2.78 16.49
N LEU A 199 -33.93 -1.90 17.30
CA LEU A 199 -34.60 -0.75 17.89
C LEU A 199 -35.10 0.21 16.79
N PRO A 200 -36.33 0.76 16.88
CA PRO A 200 -36.80 1.78 15.95
C PRO A 200 -35.89 3.01 15.89
N GLU A 201 -35.75 3.60 14.70
CA GLU A 201 -34.78 4.67 14.40
C GLU A 201 -34.91 5.92 15.30
N GLY A 202 -36.13 6.24 15.77
CA GLY A 202 -36.40 7.31 16.74
C GLY A 202 -36.66 6.85 18.17
N TRP A 203 -36.27 5.63 18.57
CA TRP A 203 -36.65 5.04 19.86
C TRP A 203 -36.06 5.78 21.07
N THR A 204 -36.91 6.20 22.00
CA THR A 204 -36.51 6.96 23.20
C THR A 204 -36.47 6.15 24.50
N GLY A 205 -37.04 4.94 24.50
CA GLY A 205 -37.19 4.11 25.70
C GLY A 205 -38.28 4.53 26.69
N LEU A 206 -38.99 5.66 26.47
CA LEU A 206 -40.19 6.02 27.23
C LEU A 206 -41.49 5.64 26.47
N LEU A 207 -42.59 5.53 27.23
CA LEU A 207 -43.91 5.22 26.69
C LEU A 207 -44.71 6.51 26.45
N ASP A 208 -45.40 6.57 25.31
CA ASP A 208 -46.32 7.67 24.99
C ASP A 208 -47.51 7.70 25.95
N LYS A 209 -47.84 8.90 26.44
CA LYS A 209 -48.95 9.14 27.36
C LYS A 209 -50.32 8.95 26.69
N ASN A 210 -50.43 9.13 25.38
CA ASN A 210 -51.71 9.04 24.67
C ASN A 210 -52.08 7.59 24.32
N THR A 211 -51.11 6.79 23.88
CA THR A 211 -51.34 5.43 23.36
C THR A 211 -50.77 4.31 24.23
N GLY A 212 -49.68 4.58 24.96
CA GLY A 212 -48.94 3.58 25.74
C GLY A 212 -48.08 2.62 24.92
N SER A 213 -47.78 2.94 23.66
CA SER A 213 -46.67 2.34 22.91
C SER A 213 -45.35 3.06 23.23
N SER A 214 -44.23 2.60 22.68
CA SER A 214 -42.97 3.35 22.65
C SER A 214 -43.18 4.72 22.02
N LEU A 215 -42.63 5.77 22.64
CA LEU A 215 -42.58 7.11 22.08
C LEU A 215 -41.36 7.19 21.16
N ASN A 216 -41.60 7.46 19.89
CA ASN A 216 -40.56 7.63 18.88
C ASN A 216 -40.48 9.11 18.48
N ILE A 217 -39.26 9.61 18.29
CA ILE A 217 -38.97 10.96 17.77
C ILE A 217 -39.10 10.93 16.24
N THR A 218 -39.53 12.04 15.63
CA THR A 218 -39.59 12.18 14.17
C THR A 218 -38.20 12.45 13.55
N GLU A 219 -38.03 12.16 12.26
CA GLU A 219 -36.77 12.41 11.54
C GLU A 219 -36.35 13.88 11.61
N GLU A 220 -37.29 14.82 11.45
CA GLU A 220 -37.05 16.27 11.56
C GLU A 220 -36.54 16.69 12.95
N GLU A 221 -37.10 16.11 14.02
CA GLU A 221 -36.65 16.36 15.39
C GLU A 221 -35.27 15.75 15.67
N LEU A 222 -34.96 14.55 15.14
CA LEU A 222 -33.64 13.94 15.25
C LEU A 222 -32.58 14.77 14.52
N GLU A 223 -32.87 15.23 13.30
CA GLU A 223 -32.01 16.15 12.56
C GLU A 223 -31.79 17.45 13.33
N LEU A 224 -32.85 18.06 13.87
CA LEU A 224 -32.77 19.28 14.68
C LEU A 224 -31.90 19.10 15.93
N ILE A 225 -32.06 17.99 16.66
CA ILE A 225 -31.20 17.65 17.81
C ILE A 225 -29.74 17.51 17.36
N SER A 226 -29.49 16.88 16.21
CA SER A 226 -28.14 16.71 15.68
C SER A 226 -27.49 18.04 15.25
N LYS A 227 -28.26 18.95 14.63
CA LYS A 227 -27.83 20.30 14.27
C LYS A 227 -27.46 21.09 15.53
N ILE A 228 -28.30 21.04 16.57
CA ILE A 228 -28.04 21.69 17.87
C ILE A 228 -26.75 21.16 18.50
N GLN A 229 -26.53 19.84 18.56
CA GLN A 229 -25.32 19.26 19.15
C GLN A 229 -24.02 19.69 18.44
N LYS A 230 -24.08 19.83 17.11
CA LYS A 230 -22.93 20.26 16.29
C LYS A 230 -22.76 21.78 16.23
N ASN A 231 -23.70 22.55 16.78
CA ASN A 231 -23.83 24.00 16.61
C ASN A 231 -23.98 24.41 15.12
N GLU A 232 -24.65 23.58 14.33
CA GLU A 232 -25.08 23.89 12.98
C GLU A 232 -26.36 24.77 13.00
N GLN A 233 -26.59 25.51 11.92
CA GLN A 233 -27.74 26.41 11.81
C GLN A 233 -29.06 25.62 11.85
N THR A 234 -29.96 25.97 12.77
CA THR A 234 -31.22 25.25 12.97
C THR A 234 -32.34 25.70 12.04
N ASP A 235 -32.47 27.01 11.80
CA ASP A 235 -33.35 27.58 10.78
C ASP A 235 -32.57 27.81 9.48
N ASP A 236 -32.79 26.93 8.51
CA ASP A 236 -32.14 26.94 7.19
C ASP A 236 -32.57 28.14 6.32
N SER A 237 -33.57 28.93 6.75
CA SER A 237 -34.07 30.11 6.01
C SER A 237 -33.24 31.37 6.22
N VAL A 238 -32.31 31.37 7.18
CA VAL A 238 -31.50 32.54 7.57
C VAL A 238 -30.10 32.47 6.98
N ASP A 239 -29.66 33.54 6.30
CA ASP A 239 -28.26 33.68 5.87
C ASP A 239 -27.39 34.17 7.04
N PRO A 240 -26.39 33.39 7.52
CA PRO A 240 -25.52 33.81 8.63
C PRO A 240 -24.66 35.04 8.34
N TYR A 241 -24.57 35.47 7.07
CA TYR A 241 -23.69 36.54 6.61
C TYR A 241 -24.42 37.67 5.88
N GLU A 242 -25.66 37.98 6.30
CA GLU A 242 -26.45 39.09 5.75
C GLU A 242 -25.66 40.42 5.68
N PRO A 243 -25.62 41.10 4.52
CA PRO A 243 -24.99 42.42 4.40
C PRO A 243 -25.67 43.46 5.28
N LEU A 244 -24.88 44.20 6.07
CA LEU A 244 -25.40 45.21 7.00
C LEU A 244 -26.15 46.32 6.25
N ILE A 245 -27.47 46.39 6.44
CA ILE A 245 -28.34 47.37 5.79
C ILE A 245 -28.30 48.68 6.58
N ASP A 246 -27.71 49.72 5.99
CA ASP A 246 -27.64 51.10 6.48
C ASP A 246 -29.02 51.81 6.48
N TRP A 247 -30.01 51.27 7.21
CA TRP A 247 -31.37 51.82 7.26
C TRP A 247 -31.47 53.15 8.01
N PHE A 248 -30.55 53.42 8.94
CA PHE A 248 -30.52 54.63 9.75
C PHE A 248 -29.61 55.72 9.15
N THR A 249 -28.36 55.37 8.88
CA THR A 249 -27.29 56.25 8.34
C THR A 249 -27.58 56.79 6.93
N ARG A 250 -28.50 56.16 6.19
CA ARG A 250 -29.01 56.66 4.90
C ARG A 250 -29.70 58.03 4.98
N HIS A 251 -30.11 58.47 6.17
CA HIS A 251 -30.72 59.78 6.40
C HIS A 251 -29.70 60.73 7.06
N GLU A 252 -29.06 61.57 6.26
CA GLU A 252 -28.11 62.57 6.76
C GLU A 252 -28.80 63.68 7.59
N GLU A 253 -28.28 63.96 8.79
CA GLU A 253 -28.81 64.99 9.68
C GLU A 253 -28.31 66.40 9.31
N VAL A 254 -29.23 67.35 9.16
CA VAL A 254 -28.93 68.73 8.70
C VAL A 254 -28.54 69.67 9.86
N MET A 255 -28.89 69.32 11.10
CA MET A 255 -28.54 70.08 12.31
C MET A 255 -27.80 69.18 13.31
N PRO A 256 -26.90 69.72 14.14
CA PRO A 256 -26.31 68.94 15.22
C PRO A 256 -27.37 68.56 16.26
N LEU A 257 -27.27 67.33 16.78
CA LEU A 257 -28.20 66.75 17.78
C LEU A 257 -28.42 67.60 19.05
N THR A 258 -27.53 68.53 19.37
CA THR A 258 -27.65 69.39 20.56
C THR A 258 -27.38 70.86 20.25
N ALA A 259 -28.20 71.75 20.81
CA ALA A 259 -28.10 73.20 20.67
C ALA A 259 -27.31 73.86 21.83
N ILE A 260 -26.28 73.20 22.35
CA ILE A 260 -25.50 73.68 23.50
C ILE A 260 -24.63 74.89 23.09
N PRO A 261 -24.75 76.06 23.76
CA PRO A 261 -23.93 77.23 23.43
C PRO A 261 -22.43 77.00 23.63
N GLU A 262 -21.62 77.43 22.66
CA GLU A 262 -20.18 77.17 22.68
C GLU A 262 -19.42 77.88 23.82
N PRO A 263 -18.66 77.15 24.66
CA PRO A 263 -17.88 77.76 25.74
C PRO A 263 -16.72 78.63 25.23
N LYS A 264 -16.47 79.78 25.89
CA LYS A 264 -15.40 80.74 25.52
C LYS A 264 -14.00 80.13 25.35
N ARG A 265 -13.70 78.98 25.98
CA ARG A 265 -12.45 78.22 25.79
C ARG A 265 -12.25 77.65 24.38
N ARG A 266 -13.29 77.62 23.53
CA ARG A 266 -13.19 77.27 22.09
C ARG A 266 -12.62 78.43 21.24
N PHE A 267 -12.75 79.67 21.70
CA PHE A 267 -12.35 80.88 20.95
C PHE A 267 -11.11 81.59 21.51
N VAL A 268 -10.80 81.39 22.80
CA VAL A 268 -9.63 81.96 23.48
C VAL A 268 -8.51 80.91 23.55
N PRO A 269 -7.22 81.27 23.36
CA PRO A 269 -6.11 80.34 23.50
C PRO A 269 -6.16 79.50 24.78
N SER A 270 -5.80 78.22 24.67
CA SER A 270 -6.03 77.24 25.73
C SER A 270 -5.21 77.56 26.99
N LYS A 271 -5.89 77.81 28.10
CA LYS A 271 -5.23 77.97 29.41
C LYS A 271 -4.54 76.68 29.87
N HIS A 272 -5.01 75.52 29.42
CA HIS A 272 -4.39 74.23 29.73
C HIS A 272 -3.10 74.03 28.93
N GLU A 273 -3.08 74.45 27.68
CA GLU A 273 -1.87 74.53 26.86
C GLU A 273 -0.86 75.51 27.48
N ALA A 274 -1.28 76.71 27.89
CA ALA A 274 -0.40 77.67 28.57
C ALA A 274 0.23 77.08 29.85
N LYS A 275 -0.54 76.36 30.69
CA LYS A 275 0.00 75.61 31.84
C LYS A 275 1.03 74.55 31.40
N ARG A 276 0.74 73.77 30.35
CA ARG A 276 1.63 72.72 29.83
C ARG A 276 2.92 73.30 29.25
N VAL A 277 2.84 74.39 28.48
CA VAL A 277 3.99 75.15 27.96
C VAL A 277 4.86 75.64 29.12
N MET A 278 4.27 76.19 30.19
CA MET A 278 5.05 76.63 31.35
C MET A 278 5.70 75.46 32.12
N LYS A 279 5.05 74.29 32.20
CA LYS A 279 5.65 73.05 32.75
C LYS A 279 6.84 72.58 31.90
N ILE A 280 6.70 72.55 30.57
CA ILE A 280 7.76 72.19 29.63
C ILE A 280 8.92 73.20 29.68
N VAL A 281 8.63 74.51 29.72
CA VAL A 281 9.65 75.56 29.85
C VAL A 281 10.44 75.42 31.16
N LYS A 282 9.78 75.04 32.27
CA LYS A 282 10.47 74.72 33.53
C LYS A 282 11.40 73.50 33.36
N ALA A 283 10.89 72.40 32.78
CA ALA A 283 11.66 71.18 32.55
C ALA A 283 12.83 71.35 31.55
N ILE A 284 12.71 72.24 30.56
CA ILE A 284 13.81 72.61 29.65
C ILE A 284 14.89 73.41 30.39
N ARG A 285 14.52 74.36 31.28
CA ARG A 285 15.51 75.08 32.11
C ARG A 285 16.22 74.17 33.10
N GLU A 286 15.52 73.16 33.59
CA GLU A 286 16.05 72.13 34.50
C GLU A 286 16.80 71.01 33.76
N GLY A 287 16.97 71.12 32.43
CA GLY A 287 17.75 70.19 31.60
C GLY A 287 17.08 68.85 31.30
N ARG A 288 15.94 68.51 31.93
CA ARG A 288 15.26 67.22 31.78
C ARG A 288 14.57 67.04 30.42
N ILE A 289 14.28 68.13 29.70
CA ILE A 289 13.76 68.09 28.33
C ILE A 289 14.76 68.77 27.39
N ILE A 290 15.34 67.98 26.48
CA ILE A 290 16.22 68.48 25.42
C ILE A 290 15.37 69.24 24.37
N PRO A 291 15.77 70.47 23.96
CA PRO A 291 15.03 71.20 22.93
C PRO A 291 14.95 70.44 21.59
N PRO A 292 13.84 70.55 20.83
CA PRO A 292 13.62 69.76 19.62
C PRO A 292 14.64 70.01 18.50
N LYS A 293 15.32 71.16 18.50
CA LYS A 293 16.45 71.42 17.58
C LYS A 293 17.67 70.56 17.92
N ALA A 294 18.07 70.53 19.19
CA ALA A 294 19.19 69.71 19.64
C ALA A 294 18.87 68.20 19.49
N LEU A 295 17.63 67.78 19.75
CA LEU A 295 17.18 66.41 19.49
C LEU A 295 17.30 66.00 18.00
N LYS A 296 17.07 66.94 17.06
CA LYS A 296 17.27 66.68 15.63
C LYS A 296 18.75 66.55 15.28
N GLU A 297 19.60 67.41 15.83
CA GLU A 297 21.06 67.36 15.66
C GLU A 297 21.68 66.10 16.28
N MET A 298 21.13 65.58 17.39
CA MET A 298 21.54 64.29 17.97
C MET A 298 21.10 63.13 17.08
N ARG A 299 19.84 63.07 16.66
CA ARG A 299 19.34 62.05 15.73
C ARG A 299 20.02 62.02 14.37
N GLU A 300 20.51 63.15 13.87
CA GLU A 300 21.29 63.23 12.63
C GLU A 300 22.72 62.70 12.80
N LYS A 301 23.26 62.68 14.03
CA LYS A 301 24.55 62.02 14.35
C LYS A 301 24.35 60.54 14.62
N GLU A 302 23.38 60.16 15.46
CA GLU A 302 23.02 58.77 15.75
C GLU A 302 22.79 57.99 14.44
N LYS A 303 22.02 58.55 13.50
CA LYS A 303 21.77 57.94 12.18
C LYS A 303 22.98 57.88 11.23
N ALA A 304 24.05 58.60 11.52
CA ALA A 304 25.31 58.51 10.79
C ALA A 304 26.26 57.45 11.41
N GLU A 305 25.99 57.06 12.66
CA GLU A 305 26.70 56.02 13.41
C GLU A 305 25.96 54.66 13.30
N ASP A 306 24.64 54.68 13.11
CA ASP A 306 23.84 53.54 12.65
C ASP A 306 24.51 52.86 11.44
N PHE A 307 24.80 51.57 11.57
CA PHE A 307 25.51 50.71 10.61
C PHE A 307 27.03 50.93 10.45
N HIS A 308 27.68 51.82 11.22
CA HIS A 308 29.11 52.11 11.06
C HIS A 308 30.03 51.36 12.06
N PHE A 309 29.71 50.09 12.35
CA PHE A 309 30.53 49.20 13.19
C PHE A 309 30.76 47.84 12.51
N ASP A 310 31.91 47.20 12.80
CA ASP A 310 32.16 45.83 12.37
C ASP A 310 31.48 44.84 13.33
N LEU A 311 30.63 43.98 12.78
CA LEU A 311 29.89 42.95 13.52
C LEU A 311 30.73 41.69 13.75
N TRP A 312 31.75 41.44 12.93
CA TRP A 312 32.45 40.15 12.87
C TRP A 312 33.78 40.14 13.63
N GLY A 313 34.57 41.21 13.59
CA GLY A 313 35.81 41.32 14.36
C GLY A 313 36.72 40.09 14.21
N ASP A 314 37.14 39.49 15.32
CA ASP A 314 37.90 38.23 15.37
C ASP A 314 36.98 37.00 15.64
N SER A 315 35.84 36.87 14.95
CA SER A 315 34.91 35.74 15.17
C SER A 315 35.52 34.39 14.75
N ALA A 316 35.69 33.47 15.70
CA ALA A 316 35.93 32.06 15.40
C ALA A 316 34.72 31.43 14.68
N GLU A 317 34.97 30.53 13.74
CA GLU A 317 33.92 29.94 12.90
C GLU A 317 32.88 29.16 13.73
N ALA A 318 31.61 29.50 13.58
CA ALA A 318 30.52 28.84 14.30
C ALA A 318 30.36 27.37 13.85
N GLU A 319 30.26 26.45 14.83
CA GLU A 319 30.10 25.01 14.59
C GLU A 319 28.82 24.71 13.79
N GLU A 320 28.93 23.88 12.74
CA GLU A 320 27.81 23.53 11.86
C GLU A 320 26.86 22.51 12.51
N HIS A 321 25.97 23.00 13.38
CA HIS A 321 24.94 22.17 14.04
C HIS A 321 24.00 21.51 13.01
N VAL A 322 23.63 20.26 13.28
CA VAL A 322 22.73 19.41 12.44
C VAL A 322 21.42 20.09 12.00
N MET A 323 20.87 21.01 12.81
CA MET A 323 19.62 21.74 12.54
C MET A 323 19.81 22.86 11.49
N ASN A 324 21.03 23.38 11.35
CA ASN A 324 21.36 24.52 10.48
C ASN A 324 22.05 24.07 9.20
N LEU A 325 21.42 23.16 8.45
CA LEU A 325 21.93 22.68 7.16
C LEU A 325 21.93 23.83 6.14
N ARG A 326 23.10 24.44 5.95
CA ARG A 326 23.34 25.54 4.99
C ARG A 326 23.04 25.08 3.57
N ALA A 327 22.32 25.91 2.82
CA ALA A 327 22.00 25.60 1.43
C ALA A 327 23.29 25.48 0.59
N PRO A 328 23.34 24.56 -0.40
CA PRO A 328 24.51 24.42 -1.25
C PRO A 328 24.79 25.72 -2.02
N LYS A 329 26.06 26.11 -2.04
CA LYS A 329 26.55 27.22 -2.88
C LYS A 329 26.40 26.81 -4.35
N MET A 330 26.08 27.78 -5.21
CA MET A 330 26.10 27.56 -6.66
C MET A 330 27.50 27.15 -7.09
N ALA A 331 27.60 26.28 -8.11
CA ALA A 331 28.89 25.97 -8.71
C ALA A 331 29.52 27.24 -9.31
N PRO A 332 30.86 27.36 -9.33
CA PRO A 332 31.52 28.42 -10.08
C PRO A 332 31.28 28.23 -11.59
N PRO A 333 31.13 29.30 -12.38
CA PRO A 333 30.95 29.22 -13.83
C PRO A 333 32.02 28.36 -14.52
N THR A 334 31.57 27.40 -15.32
CA THR A 334 32.42 26.48 -16.08
C THR A 334 32.69 27.00 -17.51
N ASN A 335 33.54 26.31 -18.25
CA ASN A 335 33.95 26.73 -19.60
C ASN A 335 32.79 26.73 -20.64
N GLU A 336 31.69 26.03 -20.35
CA GLU A 336 30.49 25.95 -21.19
C GLU A 336 29.56 27.18 -21.04
N GLU A 337 29.60 27.86 -19.90
CA GLU A 337 28.93 29.16 -19.66
C GLU A 337 29.71 30.34 -20.27
N SER A 338 30.92 30.09 -20.79
CA SER A 338 31.71 31.14 -21.42
C SER A 338 31.05 31.62 -22.72
N TYR A 339 31.20 32.89 -23.06
CA TYR A 339 30.69 33.45 -24.31
C TYR A 339 31.38 32.90 -25.58
N ASN A 340 32.47 32.15 -25.43
CA ASN A 340 33.25 31.59 -26.51
C ASN A 340 33.72 30.17 -26.13
N PRO A 341 32.79 29.22 -26.00
CA PRO A 341 33.12 27.87 -25.59
C PRO A 341 33.82 27.12 -26.74
N PRO A 342 34.59 26.06 -26.41
CA PRO A 342 35.02 25.07 -27.40
C PRO A 342 33.82 24.52 -28.18
N GLU A 343 34.04 24.16 -29.44
CA GLU A 343 32.96 23.70 -30.32
C GLU A 343 32.32 22.37 -29.89
N GLU A 344 33.03 21.57 -29.09
CA GLU A 344 32.53 20.37 -28.42
C GLU A 344 31.33 20.63 -27.49
N TYR A 345 31.16 21.85 -26.98
CA TYR A 345 30.01 22.23 -26.15
C TYR A 345 28.84 22.80 -26.95
N LEU A 346 29.00 23.06 -28.25
CA LEU A 346 27.92 23.62 -29.06
C LEU A 346 26.95 22.52 -29.47
N LEU A 347 25.71 22.70 -29.04
CA LEU A 347 24.63 21.73 -29.20
C LEU A 347 24.28 21.53 -30.69
N ASN A 348 24.09 20.29 -31.12
CA ASN A 348 23.65 19.95 -32.48
C ASN A 348 22.20 20.41 -32.72
N ASP A 349 21.77 20.57 -33.97
CA ASP A 349 20.42 21.08 -34.26
C ASP A 349 19.31 20.08 -33.84
N ASP A 350 19.57 18.78 -33.90
CA ASP A 350 18.67 17.74 -33.37
C ASP A 350 18.60 17.78 -31.84
N GLU A 351 19.73 18.03 -31.16
CA GLU A 351 19.82 18.14 -29.71
C GLU A 351 19.17 19.44 -29.19
N LYS A 352 19.27 20.56 -29.92
CA LYS A 352 18.52 21.80 -29.62
C LYS A 352 17.03 21.54 -29.66
N LYS A 353 16.54 20.84 -30.68
CA LYS A 353 15.13 20.46 -30.81
C LYS A 353 14.69 19.56 -29.66
N ALA A 354 15.51 18.59 -29.26
CA ALA A 354 15.24 17.77 -28.08
C ALA A 354 15.22 18.60 -26.78
N TRP A 355 16.14 19.55 -26.61
CA TRP A 355 16.15 20.48 -25.46
C TRP A 355 14.91 21.37 -25.41
N ASP A 356 14.48 21.92 -26.56
CA ASP A 356 13.24 22.70 -26.68
C ASP A 356 11.99 21.85 -26.38
N GLU A 357 11.99 20.56 -26.73
CA GLU A 357 10.93 19.59 -26.42
C GLU A 357 10.91 19.14 -24.94
N THR A 358 12.04 19.14 -24.24
CA THR A 358 12.09 18.82 -22.80
C THR A 358 11.53 19.93 -21.91
N GLU A 359 10.82 19.55 -20.84
CA GLU A 359 10.24 20.51 -19.89
C GLU A 359 11.31 21.26 -19.08
N PRO A 360 11.17 22.58 -18.82
CA PRO A 360 12.21 23.40 -18.20
C PRO A 360 12.79 22.88 -16.87
N SER A 361 11.98 22.20 -16.05
CA SER A 361 12.41 21.64 -14.75
C SER A 361 13.19 20.34 -14.84
N GLU A 362 13.12 19.61 -15.96
CA GLU A 362 13.84 18.35 -16.18
C GLU A 362 15.13 18.53 -16.99
N ARG A 363 15.38 19.74 -17.50
CA ARG A 363 16.58 20.06 -18.28
C ARG A 363 17.84 19.98 -17.43
N GLU A 364 18.87 19.32 -17.97
CA GLU A 364 20.21 19.29 -17.34
C GLU A 364 20.85 20.68 -17.28
N LYS A 365 20.47 21.59 -18.20
CA LYS A 365 21.00 22.95 -18.33
C LYS A 365 19.87 23.93 -18.62
N ASN A 366 19.84 25.02 -17.87
CA ASN A 366 18.85 26.10 -18.02
C ASN A 366 19.08 26.94 -19.29
N PHE A 367 20.29 26.91 -19.85
CA PHE A 367 20.68 27.69 -21.02
C PHE A 367 21.22 26.80 -22.16
N ILE A 368 21.14 27.31 -23.39
CA ILE A 368 21.83 26.74 -24.55
C ILE A 368 23.23 27.38 -24.66
N PRO A 369 24.34 26.60 -24.69
CA PRO A 369 25.68 27.13 -24.93
C PRO A 369 25.79 27.75 -26.34
N GLN A 370 26.25 29.00 -26.42
CA GLN A 370 26.37 29.76 -27.66
C GLN A 370 27.75 30.43 -27.78
N LYS A 371 28.29 30.45 -29.00
CA LYS A 371 29.62 30.99 -29.29
C LYS A 371 29.55 32.33 -30.02
N TYR A 372 30.07 33.37 -29.37
CA TYR A 372 30.15 34.72 -29.89
C TYR A 372 31.60 35.10 -30.20
N SER A 373 31.84 35.67 -31.39
CA SER A 373 33.21 35.98 -31.84
C SER A 373 33.89 37.12 -31.06
N SER A 374 33.12 37.90 -30.28
CA SER A 374 33.63 39.01 -29.49
C SER A 374 32.67 39.40 -28.37
N LEU A 375 33.19 39.89 -27.25
CA LEU A 375 32.40 40.26 -26.06
C LEU A 375 31.27 41.27 -26.35
N ARG A 376 31.45 42.16 -27.34
CA ARG A 376 30.43 43.13 -27.79
C ARG A 376 29.21 42.51 -28.47
N GLN A 377 29.26 41.22 -28.83
CA GLN A 377 28.15 40.48 -29.46
C GLN A 377 27.35 39.65 -28.45
N VAL A 378 27.78 39.59 -27.19
CA VAL A 378 27.09 38.84 -26.14
C VAL A 378 25.78 39.55 -25.82
N PRO A 379 24.62 38.89 -25.97
CA PRO A 379 23.32 39.48 -25.66
C PRO A 379 23.12 39.56 -24.15
N GLY A 380 22.16 40.38 -23.72
CA GLY A 380 21.64 40.29 -22.35
C GLY A 380 20.89 38.97 -22.17
N TYR A 381 21.27 38.16 -21.18
CA TYR A 381 20.64 36.88 -20.90
C TYR A 381 19.26 37.10 -20.26
N ALA A 382 18.19 36.77 -20.99
CA ALA A 382 16.81 37.09 -20.59
C ALA A 382 16.33 36.28 -19.37
N GLU A 383 16.83 35.06 -19.21
CA GLU A 383 16.40 34.14 -18.15
C GLU A 383 17.16 34.34 -16.83
N SER A 384 18.11 35.29 -16.77
CA SER A 384 18.87 35.59 -15.55
C SER A 384 18.00 35.97 -14.35
N VAL A 385 16.84 36.59 -14.58
CA VAL A 385 15.89 36.94 -13.51
C VAL A 385 15.11 35.71 -13.05
N ARG A 386 14.76 34.82 -13.99
CA ARG A 386 14.06 33.55 -13.73
C ARG A 386 14.92 32.67 -12.81
N GLU A 387 16.16 32.39 -13.20
CA GLU A 387 17.09 31.56 -12.42
C GLU A 387 17.33 32.09 -11.01
N ARG A 388 17.42 33.42 -10.83
CA ARG A 388 17.64 34.03 -9.52
C ARG A 388 16.39 33.96 -8.65
N PHE A 389 15.21 34.07 -9.26
CA PHE A 389 13.94 33.87 -8.59
C PHE A 389 13.75 32.41 -8.18
N GLU A 390 13.93 31.46 -9.09
CA GLU A 390 13.87 30.02 -8.83
C GLU A 390 14.89 29.59 -7.77
N ARG A 391 16.14 30.06 -7.86
CA ARG A 391 17.14 29.83 -6.80
C ARG A 391 16.71 30.39 -5.45
N SER A 392 15.93 31.47 -5.40
CA SER A 392 15.36 32.00 -4.16
C SER A 392 14.23 31.11 -3.64
N LEU A 393 13.36 30.58 -4.52
CA LEU A 393 12.36 29.55 -4.17
C LEU A 393 13.05 28.31 -3.56
N ASP A 394 14.12 27.82 -4.20
CA ASP A 394 14.93 26.69 -3.70
C ASP A 394 15.57 26.93 -2.32
N LEU A 395 15.77 28.20 -1.92
CA LEU A 395 16.30 28.50 -0.59
C LEU A 395 15.25 28.33 0.52
N TYR A 396 13.97 28.60 0.26
CA TYR A 396 12.93 28.61 1.30
C TYR A 396 11.85 27.52 1.15
N LEU A 397 11.51 27.09 -0.07
CA LEU A 397 10.52 26.03 -0.31
C LEU A 397 11.12 24.63 -0.35
N ALA A 398 12.31 24.47 -0.93
CA ALA A 398 12.86 23.13 -1.18
C ALA A 398 13.33 22.46 0.13
N PRO A 399 12.86 21.23 0.45
CA PRO A 399 13.25 20.53 1.67
C PRO A 399 14.73 20.12 1.60
N ARG A 400 15.51 20.48 2.64
CA ARG A 400 16.95 20.24 2.68
C ARG A 400 17.27 18.89 3.32
N VAL A 401 17.90 17.98 2.55
CA VAL A 401 18.25 16.62 3.01
C VAL A 401 19.75 16.39 2.88
N ARG A 402 20.40 15.93 3.95
CA ARG A 402 21.81 15.47 3.92
C ARG A 402 21.87 14.13 3.19
N LYS A 403 22.34 14.11 1.94
CA LYS A 403 22.61 12.87 1.18
C LYS A 403 24.11 12.55 1.18
N ASN A 404 24.45 11.32 1.56
CA ASN A 404 25.81 10.80 1.42
C ASN A 404 26.01 10.34 -0.03
N LYS A 405 26.68 11.17 -0.84
CA LYS A 405 27.02 10.81 -2.23
C LYS A 405 28.16 9.79 -2.21
N LEU A 406 27.91 8.58 -2.70
CA LEU A 406 28.90 7.51 -2.80
C LEU A 406 29.88 7.81 -3.95
N ASN A 407 30.95 8.53 -3.64
CA ASN A 407 32.09 8.70 -4.54
C ASN A 407 33.03 7.49 -4.40
N ILE A 408 32.64 6.35 -4.98
CA ILE A 408 33.38 5.09 -4.91
C ILE A 408 33.58 4.51 -6.31
N ASP A 409 34.72 3.87 -6.56
CA ASP A 409 35.01 3.24 -7.85
C ASP A 409 34.08 2.03 -8.06
N PRO A 410 33.47 1.86 -9.26
CA PRO A 410 32.50 0.80 -9.50
C PRO A 410 33.12 -0.61 -9.39
N GLU A 411 34.43 -0.74 -9.57
CA GLU A 411 35.15 -2.01 -9.43
C GLU A 411 35.17 -2.52 -7.97
N SER A 412 35.23 -1.63 -6.98
CA SER A 412 35.24 -2.04 -5.55
C SER A 412 33.88 -2.51 -5.04
N LEU A 413 32.83 -2.38 -5.84
CA LEU A 413 31.51 -2.96 -5.56
C LEU A 413 31.45 -4.46 -5.92
N LEU A 414 32.43 -4.97 -6.67
CA LEU A 414 32.53 -6.38 -7.01
C LEU A 414 33.17 -7.18 -5.85
N PRO A 415 32.63 -8.34 -5.47
CA PRO A 415 33.23 -9.17 -4.44
C PRO A 415 34.55 -9.78 -4.92
N GLU A 416 35.54 -9.84 -4.04
CA GLU A 416 36.80 -10.56 -4.28
C GLU A 416 36.54 -12.06 -4.39
N LEU A 417 36.51 -12.58 -5.62
CA LEU A 417 36.31 -13.99 -5.92
C LEU A 417 37.53 -14.56 -6.66
N PRO A 418 37.88 -15.85 -6.45
CA PRO A 418 38.92 -16.51 -7.23
C PRO A 418 38.66 -16.44 -8.73
N SER A 419 39.72 -16.34 -9.54
CA SER A 419 39.54 -16.21 -10.98
C SER A 419 38.98 -17.51 -11.58
N PRO A 420 38.05 -17.44 -12.56
CA PRO A 420 37.55 -18.64 -13.22
C PRO A 420 38.64 -19.48 -13.91
N LYS A 421 39.85 -18.95 -14.13
CA LYS A 421 40.95 -19.74 -14.73
C LYS A 421 41.48 -20.80 -13.77
N ASP A 422 41.44 -20.52 -12.47
CA ASP A 422 41.98 -21.38 -11.41
C ASP A 422 40.98 -22.50 -11.03
N LEU A 423 39.70 -22.30 -11.37
CA LEU A 423 38.57 -23.18 -11.04
C LEU A 423 38.21 -24.17 -12.18
N ARG A 424 39.19 -24.52 -13.02
CA ARG A 424 39.02 -25.52 -14.08
C ARG A 424 39.04 -26.95 -13.51
N PRO A 425 38.34 -27.93 -14.12
CA PRO A 425 37.62 -27.86 -15.40
C PRO A 425 36.15 -27.44 -15.29
N PHE A 426 35.63 -26.77 -16.32
CA PHE A 426 34.20 -26.48 -16.53
C PHE A 426 33.89 -26.33 -18.03
N PRO A 427 32.65 -26.58 -18.48
CA PRO A 427 32.32 -26.44 -19.90
C PRO A 427 32.38 -24.99 -20.41
N ILE A 428 32.88 -24.79 -21.64
CA ILE A 428 33.00 -23.47 -22.27
C ILE A 428 32.37 -23.36 -23.66
N ARG A 429 32.15 -24.48 -24.36
CA ARG A 429 31.68 -24.50 -25.76
C ARG A 429 30.80 -25.72 -26.02
N CYS A 430 29.91 -25.61 -27.00
CA CYS A 430 29.20 -26.77 -27.54
C CYS A 430 30.16 -27.64 -28.38
N SER A 431 30.06 -28.96 -28.25
CA SER A 431 30.87 -29.93 -29.00
C SER A 431 30.04 -30.78 -29.95
N THR A 432 28.92 -31.34 -29.48
CA THR A 432 27.96 -32.11 -30.28
C THR A 432 26.56 -31.52 -30.16
N VAL A 433 25.79 -31.65 -31.24
CA VAL A 433 24.37 -31.25 -31.31
C VAL A 433 23.60 -32.48 -31.75
N TYR A 434 22.63 -32.91 -30.94
CA TYR A 434 21.74 -34.03 -31.23
C TYR A 434 20.55 -33.49 -32.02
N ASN A 435 20.62 -33.67 -33.34
CA ASN A 435 19.60 -33.24 -34.30
C ASN A 435 18.78 -34.44 -34.75
N GLY A 436 17.45 -34.32 -34.70
CA GLY A 436 16.53 -35.31 -35.26
C GLY A 436 15.08 -35.17 -34.79
N HIS A 437 14.87 -34.58 -33.60
CA HIS A 437 13.54 -34.23 -33.12
C HIS A 437 12.88 -33.14 -33.97
N THR A 438 11.56 -33.19 -34.08
CA THR A 438 10.74 -32.17 -34.77
C THR A 438 9.93 -31.28 -33.80
N GLY A 439 9.84 -31.69 -32.54
CA GLY A 439 9.20 -30.96 -31.44
C GLY A 439 10.24 -30.40 -30.46
N ARG A 440 9.84 -29.52 -29.54
CA ARG A 440 10.75 -29.07 -28.46
C ARG A 440 11.17 -30.26 -27.60
N ILE A 441 12.39 -30.26 -27.06
CA ILE A 441 12.84 -31.33 -26.15
C ILE A 441 12.58 -30.86 -24.73
N ARG A 442 11.64 -31.50 -24.02
CA ARG A 442 11.26 -31.10 -22.66
C ARG A 442 12.19 -31.63 -21.59
N SER A 443 12.70 -32.83 -21.79
CA SER A 443 13.48 -33.52 -20.76
C SER A 443 14.59 -34.37 -21.37
N LEU A 444 15.69 -34.46 -20.64
CA LEU A 444 16.81 -35.35 -20.95
C LEU A 444 17.25 -36.14 -19.72
N SER A 445 17.90 -37.27 -19.95
CA SER A 445 18.56 -38.05 -18.90
C SER A 445 19.81 -38.73 -19.45
N ILE A 446 20.93 -38.57 -18.75
CA ILE A 446 22.13 -39.37 -18.99
C ILE A 446 22.03 -40.69 -18.22
N ASP A 447 22.50 -41.78 -18.82
CA ASP A 447 22.53 -43.08 -18.14
C ASP A 447 23.65 -43.16 -17.08
N PRO A 448 23.60 -44.13 -16.15
CA PRO A 448 24.62 -44.28 -15.10
C PRO A 448 26.04 -44.59 -15.63
N SER A 449 26.17 -45.22 -16.80
CA SER A 449 27.48 -45.46 -17.42
C SER A 449 28.06 -44.19 -18.04
N GLY A 450 27.23 -43.22 -18.44
CA GLY A 450 27.65 -41.94 -19.04
C GLY A 450 27.88 -42.02 -20.55
N ILE A 451 27.26 -42.96 -21.25
CA ILE A 451 27.45 -43.23 -22.69
C ILE A 451 26.17 -42.88 -23.48
N TRP A 452 25.00 -43.00 -22.85
CA TRP A 452 23.69 -42.96 -23.49
C TRP A 452 22.84 -41.81 -22.97
N LEU A 453 22.62 -40.81 -23.81
CA LEU A 453 21.69 -39.71 -23.53
C LEU A 453 20.29 -40.09 -24.02
N ALA A 454 19.29 -40.07 -23.16
CA ALA A 454 17.88 -40.15 -23.55
C ALA A 454 17.26 -38.76 -23.62
N THR A 455 16.41 -38.51 -24.61
CA THR A 455 15.65 -37.26 -24.79
C THR A 455 14.17 -37.53 -25.02
N GLY A 456 13.30 -36.73 -24.43
CA GLY A 456 11.84 -36.75 -24.64
C GLY A 456 11.34 -35.43 -25.22
N SER A 457 10.48 -35.51 -26.23
CA SER A 457 10.04 -34.36 -27.02
C SER A 457 8.53 -34.30 -27.25
N ASP A 458 8.02 -33.10 -27.53
CA ASP A 458 6.65 -32.87 -28.02
C ASP A 458 6.38 -33.51 -29.39
N ASP A 459 7.38 -34.08 -30.09
CA ASP A 459 7.15 -34.90 -31.29
C ASP A 459 6.59 -36.31 -30.98
N GLY A 460 6.31 -36.62 -29.72
CA GLY A 460 5.79 -37.92 -29.28
C GLY A 460 6.86 -39.01 -29.18
N THR A 461 8.12 -38.69 -29.49
CA THR A 461 9.22 -39.67 -29.52
C THR A 461 10.18 -39.54 -28.34
N VAL A 462 10.61 -40.69 -27.83
CA VAL A 462 11.80 -40.80 -26.98
C VAL A 462 12.94 -41.33 -27.84
N ARG A 463 14.10 -40.69 -27.76
CA ARG A 463 15.30 -41.07 -28.52
C ARG A 463 16.47 -41.27 -27.58
N VAL A 464 17.35 -42.21 -27.93
CA VAL A 464 18.62 -42.43 -27.23
C VAL A 464 19.77 -42.18 -28.20
N TRP A 465 20.78 -41.48 -27.71
CA TRP A 465 21.92 -40.98 -28.47
C TRP A 465 23.24 -41.43 -27.86
N GLU A 466 24.22 -41.71 -28.71
CA GLU A 466 25.63 -41.85 -28.32
C GLU A 466 26.24 -40.46 -28.08
N ILE A 467 26.73 -40.21 -26.86
CA ILE A 467 27.09 -38.84 -26.43
C ILE A 467 28.23 -38.18 -27.22
N LEU A 468 29.23 -38.95 -27.67
CA LEU A 468 30.43 -38.40 -28.31
C LEU A 468 30.25 -38.12 -29.80
N THR A 469 29.33 -38.83 -30.46
CA THR A 469 29.13 -38.77 -31.91
C THR A 469 27.89 -37.96 -32.29
N GLY A 470 26.90 -37.84 -31.38
CA GLY A 470 25.59 -37.27 -31.69
C GLY A 470 24.67 -38.23 -32.45
N ARG A 471 25.05 -39.51 -32.59
CA ARG A 471 24.28 -40.51 -33.35
C ARG A 471 23.04 -40.96 -32.59
N GLU A 472 21.89 -40.92 -33.25
CA GLU A 472 20.65 -41.61 -32.82
C GLU A 472 20.87 -43.13 -32.93
N VAL A 473 20.69 -43.84 -31.81
CA VAL A 473 20.85 -45.31 -31.74
C VAL A 473 19.55 -46.05 -31.48
N TYR A 474 18.55 -45.39 -30.89
CA TYR A 474 17.24 -45.95 -30.62
C TYR A 474 16.18 -44.85 -30.63
N LYS A 475 14.99 -45.19 -31.11
CA LYS A 475 13.82 -44.31 -31.20
C LYS A 475 12.57 -45.13 -30.93
N VAL A 476 11.70 -44.60 -30.07
CA VAL A 476 10.34 -45.11 -29.85
C VAL A 476 9.33 -43.97 -29.91
N GLU A 477 8.20 -44.21 -30.57
CA GLU A 477 7.09 -43.25 -30.70
C GLU A 477 5.98 -43.66 -29.75
N LEU A 478 5.83 -42.93 -28.64
CA LEU A 478 4.90 -43.27 -27.56
C LEU A 478 3.52 -42.66 -27.80
N VAL A 479 3.48 -41.41 -28.26
CA VAL A 479 2.27 -40.69 -28.65
C VAL A 479 2.20 -40.60 -30.17
N ASP A 480 1.14 -41.13 -30.75
CA ASP A 480 0.86 -41.02 -32.18
C ASP A 480 0.28 -39.63 -32.47
N THR A 481 1.15 -38.68 -32.86
CA THR A 481 0.83 -37.25 -33.09
C THR A 481 -0.27 -36.97 -34.14
N LYS A 482 -0.75 -38.00 -34.84
CA LYS A 482 -1.86 -37.94 -35.81
C LYS A 482 -3.24 -38.11 -35.18
N GLU A 483 -3.32 -38.51 -33.91
CA GLU A 483 -4.59 -38.77 -33.20
C GLU A 483 -5.08 -37.56 -32.37
N GLU A 484 -4.48 -36.37 -32.55
CA GLU A 484 -4.83 -35.11 -31.85
C GLU A 484 -4.97 -35.23 -30.32
N THR A 485 -4.13 -36.07 -29.69
CA THR A 485 -4.06 -36.18 -28.24
C THR A 485 -3.27 -35.02 -27.62
N GLU A 486 -3.77 -34.44 -26.52
CA GLU A 486 -3.09 -33.35 -25.78
C GLU A 486 -1.85 -33.83 -24.99
N ASP A 487 -1.54 -35.12 -25.05
CA ASP A 487 -0.46 -35.74 -24.28
C ASP A 487 0.92 -35.50 -24.87
N HIS A 488 1.87 -35.25 -23.98
CA HIS A 488 3.27 -35.00 -24.31
C HIS A 488 4.20 -35.79 -23.39
N ILE A 489 5.44 -36.02 -23.83
CA ILE A 489 6.50 -36.57 -22.98
C ILE A 489 7.02 -35.45 -22.07
N GLU A 490 6.67 -35.51 -20.78
CA GLU A 490 6.98 -34.44 -19.82
C GLU A 490 8.32 -34.65 -19.11
N CYS A 491 8.66 -35.90 -18.76
CA CYS A 491 9.86 -36.22 -18.00
C CYS A 491 10.42 -37.59 -18.42
N VAL A 492 11.74 -37.66 -18.61
CA VAL A 492 12.46 -38.90 -18.92
C VAL A 492 13.56 -39.08 -17.86
N GLN A 493 13.71 -40.28 -17.30
CA GLN A 493 14.81 -40.56 -16.37
C GLN A 493 15.27 -42.02 -16.39
N TRP A 494 16.56 -42.23 -16.64
CA TRP A 494 17.21 -43.53 -16.44
C TRP A 494 17.17 -43.95 -14.97
N ASN A 495 17.01 -45.25 -14.74
CA ASN A 495 17.20 -45.86 -13.44
C ASN A 495 18.68 -45.68 -13.02
N PRO A 496 18.99 -45.19 -11.80
CA PRO A 496 20.36 -44.98 -11.34
C PRO A 496 21.17 -46.28 -11.17
N ASP A 497 20.54 -47.46 -11.18
CA ASP A 497 21.23 -48.74 -11.19
C ASP A 497 21.72 -49.10 -12.61
N ALA A 498 23.02 -48.94 -12.80
CA ALA A 498 23.77 -49.23 -14.03
C ALA A 498 23.57 -50.65 -14.59
N THR A 499 23.13 -51.61 -13.78
CA THR A 499 22.99 -53.01 -14.20
C THR A 499 21.70 -53.32 -14.96
N THR A 500 20.78 -52.36 -15.08
CA THR A 500 19.37 -52.64 -15.43
C THR A 500 18.90 -52.12 -16.78
N GLY A 501 19.50 -51.05 -17.31
CA GLY A 501 19.05 -50.43 -18.57
C GLY A 501 17.59 -49.93 -18.56
N ILE A 502 16.97 -49.71 -17.40
CA ILE A 502 15.57 -49.27 -17.31
C ILE A 502 15.48 -47.75 -17.53
N LEU A 503 14.62 -47.33 -18.46
CA LEU A 503 14.27 -45.94 -18.74
C LEU A 503 12.82 -45.69 -18.30
N ALA A 504 12.61 -44.75 -17.38
CA ALA A 504 11.27 -44.27 -17.03
C ALA A 504 10.88 -43.08 -17.91
N VAL A 505 9.65 -43.11 -18.44
CA VAL A 505 9.08 -42.04 -19.26
C VAL A 505 7.69 -41.69 -18.73
N ALA A 506 7.47 -40.42 -18.39
CA ALA A 506 6.17 -39.86 -18.07
C ALA A 506 5.53 -39.25 -19.33
N VAL A 507 4.37 -39.76 -19.72
CA VAL A 507 3.58 -39.35 -20.88
C VAL A 507 2.14 -39.17 -20.43
N GLY A 508 1.63 -37.93 -20.43
CA GLY A 508 0.27 -37.69 -19.96
C GLY A 508 0.03 -38.22 -18.56
N GLU A 509 -1.00 -39.05 -18.40
CA GLU A 509 -1.36 -39.74 -17.15
C GLU A 509 -0.64 -41.10 -16.94
N HIS A 510 0.29 -41.46 -17.83
CA HIS A 510 0.96 -42.75 -17.85
C HIS A 510 2.45 -42.64 -17.57
N ILE A 511 2.98 -43.65 -16.87
CA ILE A 511 4.42 -43.84 -16.68
C ILE A 511 4.79 -45.18 -17.31
N HIS A 512 5.60 -45.13 -18.36
CA HIS A 512 6.12 -46.32 -19.02
C HIS A 512 7.54 -46.61 -18.52
N LEU A 513 7.81 -47.86 -18.15
CA LEU A 513 9.18 -48.33 -17.97
C LEU A 513 9.59 -49.13 -19.20
N ILE A 514 10.59 -48.62 -19.90
CA ILE A 514 11.09 -49.14 -21.18
C ILE A 514 12.48 -49.73 -20.92
N VAL A 515 12.78 -50.88 -21.53
CA VAL A 515 14.13 -51.47 -21.52
C VAL A 515 14.57 -51.59 -22.98
N PRO A 516 15.25 -50.57 -23.52
CA PRO A 516 15.54 -50.51 -24.95
C PRO A 516 16.57 -51.58 -25.36
N PRO A 517 16.44 -52.20 -26.54
CA PRO A 517 17.29 -53.29 -27.02
C PRO A 517 18.64 -52.80 -27.55
N ILE A 518 19.41 -52.11 -26.70
CA ILE A 518 20.71 -51.49 -27.02
C ILE A 518 21.86 -51.95 -26.10
N PHE A 519 21.59 -52.70 -25.05
CA PHE A 519 22.57 -53.04 -24.01
C PHE A 519 23.03 -54.51 -24.07
N GLY A 520 22.30 -55.36 -24.79
CA GLY A 520 22.52 -56.79 -24.85
C GLY A 520 21.84 -57.56 -23.71
N PHE A 521 21.78 -58.88 -23.89
CA PHE A 521 20.92 -59.77 -23.11
C PHE A 521 21.09 -59.66 -21.58
N GLU A 522 22.31 -59.55 -21.06
CA GLU A 522 22.55 -59.57 -19.61
C GLU A 522 21.90 -58.38 -18.88
N ILE A 523 22.11 -57.16 -19.39
CA ILE A 523 21.58 -55.93 -18.81
C ILE A 523 20.06 -55.86 -19.04
N GLU A 524 19.60 -56.14 -20.26
CA GLU A 524 18.19 -56.09 -20.63
C GLU A 524 17.35 -57.11 -19.86
N ASN A 525 17.85 -58.34 -19.68
CA ASN A 525 17.15 -59.37 -18.92
C ASN A 525 17.13 -59.06 -17.42
N ASN A 526 18.19 -58.45 -16.86
CA ASN A 526 18.18 -57.96 -15.47
C ASN A 526 17.16 -56.82 -15.28
N GLY A 527 17.04 -55.90 -16.24
CA GLY A 527 15.98 -54.88 -16.27
C GLY A 527 14.57 -55.49 -16.31
N LYS A 528 14.31 -56.37 -17.29
CA LYS A 528 13.01 -57.02 -17.50
C LYS A 528 12.60 -57.87 -16.30
N THR A 529 13.47 -58.73 -15.79
CA THR A 529 13.19 -59.55 -14.60
C THR A 529 12.93 -58.70 -13.35
N LYS A 530 13.65 -57.59 -13.13
CA LYS A 530 13.34 -56.66 -12.03
C LYS A 530 11.95 -56.03 -12.15
N ILE A 531 11.53 -55.68 -13.36
CA ILE A 531 10.18 -55.16 -13.62
C ILE A 531 9.13 -56.26 -13.39
N GLU A 532 9.36 -57.48 -13.89
CA GLU A 532 8.41 -58.59 -13.80
C GLU A 532 8.23 -59.14 -12.38
N ASN A 533 9.28 -59.11 -11.54
CA ASN A 533 9.27 -59.63 -10.16
C ASN A 533 8.12 -59.08 -9.30
N GLY A 534 7.65 -57.86 -9.55
CA GLY A 534 6.52 -57.27 -8.82
C GLY A 534 5.20 -58.03 -9.00
N PHE A 535 4.97 -58.68 -10.15
CA PHE A 535 3.74 -59.45 -10.40
C PHE A 535 3.62 -60.69 -9.50
N GLY A 536 4.75 -61.24 -9.03
CA GLY A 536 4.75 -62.37 -8.09
C GLY A 536 4.35 -61.97 -6.67
N PHE A 537 4.45 -60.69 -6.30
CA PHE A 537 4.21 -60.23 -4.93
C PHE A 537 2.76 -60.43 -4.48
N ASP A 538 1.79 -60.26 -5.39
CA ASP A 538 0.36 -60.40 -5.08
C ASP A 538 -0.08 -61.87 -4.90
N THR A 539 0.70 -62.83 -5.41
CA THR A 539 0.40 -64.27 -5.30
C THR A 539 0.81 -64.91 -3.97
N PHE A 540 1.79 -64.34 -3.25
CA PHE A 540 2.24 -64.84 -1.96
C PHE A 540 1.71 -63.96 -0.83
N GLY A 541 0.42 -64.16 -0.54
CA GLY A 541 -0.36 -63.37 0.39
C GLY A 541 0.34 -63.10 1.72
N ASN A 542 0.81 -61.86 1.89
CA ASN A 542 1.27 -61.34 3.17
C ASN A 542 0.41 -60.12 3.53
N VAL A 543 -0.89 -60.38 3.72
CA VAL A 543 -1.82 -59.43 4.36
C VAL A 543 -1.45 -59.33 5.83
N LYS A 544 -0.31 -58.69 6.12
CA LYS A 544 -0.06 -58.16 7.44
C LYS A 544 -1.14 -57.11 7.68
N LYS A 545 -2.01 -57.37 8.66
CA LYS A 545 -2.78 -56.32 9.32
C LYS A 545 -1.77 -55.28 9.82
N SER A 546 -1.66 -54.17 9.11
CA SER A 546 -1.03 -52.98 9.66
C SER A 546 -1.98 -52.48 10.75
N ASN A 547 -1.68 -52.84 12.00
CA ASN A 547 -2.34 -52.26 13.16
C ASN A 547 -1.98 -50.78 13.20
N LEU A 548 -2.79 -49.96 12.52
CA LEU A 548 -2.67 -48.52 12.49
C LEU A 548 -3.98 -47.95 13.07
N HIS A 549 -4.14 -48.10 14.38
CA HIS A 549 -5.01 -47.21 15.14
C HIS A 549 -4.36 -45.82 15.07
N VAL A 550 -4.98 -44.94 14.29
CA VAL A 550 -4.84 -43.50 14.50
C VAL A 550 -6.13 -43.11 15.18
N ASN A 551 -6.05 -42.71 16.46
CA ASN A 551 -7.22 -42.17 17.16
C ASN A 551 -7.74 -40.97 16.35
N GLY A 552 -9.02 -41.03 16.01
CA GLY A 552 -9.79 -39.90 15.52
C GLY A 552 -10.90 -39.67 16.54
N GLU A 553 -10.61 -38.82 17.51
CA GLU A 553 -11.62 -37.95 18.10
C GLU A 553 -11.41 -36.62 17.39
N ASP A 554 -12.41 -36.24 16.60
CA ASP A 554 -12.82 -34.88 16.25
C ASP A 554 -14.08 -35.08 15.40
N GLU A 555 -15.19 -34.55 15.90
CA GLU A 555 -16.54 -34.71 15.38
C GLU A 555 -16.75 -33.78 14.18
N ASP A 556 -17.33 -34.31 13.10
CA ASP A 556 -18.10 -33.55 12.13
C ASP A 556 -19.28 -34.46 11.75
N GLU A 557 -20.50 -33.99 12.02
CA GLU A 557 -21.75 -34.67 11.64
C GLU A 557 -22.02 -34.54 10.12
N ASP A 558 -23.12 -35.13 9.66
CA ASP A 558 -23.64 -35.12 8.27
C ASP A 558 -22.93 -36.02 7.23
N ASP A 559 -23.36 -37.29 7.17
CA ASP A 559 -23.90 -37.89 5.93
C ASP A 559 -24.46 -39.31 6.20
N GLU A 560 -25.78 -39.44 6.38
CA GLU A 560 -26.45 -40.74 6.27
C GLU A 560 -26.60 -41.12 4.79
N ASP A 561 -25.80 -42.07 4.28
CA ASP A 561 -26.36 -43.37 3.82
C ASP A 561 -25.35 -44.40 3.27
N ASN A 562 -25.81 -45.66 3.26
CA ASN A 562 -25.30 -46.82 2.53
C ASN A 562 -23.97 -47.51 2.94
N SER A 563 -24.17 -48.69 3.53
CA SER A 563 -23.15 -49.70 3.77
C SER A 563 -22.62 -50.35 2.47
N ALA A 564 -21.37 -50.05 2.11
CA ALA A 564 -20.57 -50.87 1.20
C ALA A 564 -19.13 -50.99 1.72
N SER A 565 -18.57 -52.21 1.62
CA SER A 565 -17.23 -52.53 2.14
C SER A 565 -16.17 -51.51 1.69
N ALA A 566 -15.38 -51.00 2.63
CA ALA A 566 -14.30 -50.03 2.39
C ALA A 566 -13.20 -50.57 1.47
N ALA A 567 -13.44 -50.51 0.16
CA ALA A 567 -12.45 -50.79 -0.86
C ALA A 567 -11.30 -49.78 -0.74
N LYS A 568 -10.07 -50.28 -0.60
CA LYS A 568 -8.87 -49.43 -0.56
C LYS A 568 -8.87 -48.54 -1.82
N LYS A 569 -8.95 -47.22 -1.66
CA LYS A 569 -8.91 -46.26 -2.78
C LYS A 569 -7.60 -46.45 -3.56
N VAL A 570 -7.66 -47.11 -4.72
CA VAL A 570 -6.50 -47.36 -5.59
C VAL A 570 -6.07 -46.02 -6.20
N VAL A 571 -4.83 -45.61 -5.93
CA VAL A 571 -4.31 -44.29 -6.33
C VAL A 571 -3.67 -44.32 -7.73
N ALA A 572 -3.00 -45.42 -8.07
CA ALA A 572 -2.49 -45.72 -9.41
C ALA A 572 -2.49 -47.23 -9.63
N GLN A 573 -2.65 -47.67 -10.88
CA GLN A 573 -2.71 -49.09 -11.26
C GLN A 573 -1.49 -49.49 -12.08
N TRP A 574 -0.89 -50.64 -11.76
CA TRP A 574 0.20 -51.23 -12.53
C TRP A 574 -0.40 -52.24 -13.51
N VAL A 575 -0.14 -52.05 -14.81
CA VAL A 575 -0.79 -52.78 -15.89
C VAL A 575 0.27 -53.44 -16.77
N LYS A 576 0.05 -54.71 -17.12
CA LYS A 576 0.88 -55.43 -18.11
C LYS A 576 0.75 -54.76 -19.47
N PRO A 577 1.84 -54.62 -20.24
CA PRO A 577 1.79 -53.95 -21.53
C PRO A 577 0.89 -54.72 -22.51
N SER A 578 0.13 -53.99 -23.32
CA SER A 578 -0.60 -54.56 -24.45
C SER A 578 0.35 -54.91 -25.61
N GLU A 579 -0.10 -55.67 -26.60
CA GLU A 579 0.72 -56.10 -27.74
C GLU A 579 1.38 -54.91 -28.47
N LYS A 580 0.61 -53.84 -28.76
CA LYS A 580 1.12 -52.56 -29.29
C LYS A 580 2.14 -51.85 -28.38
N GLN A 581 2.08 -52.07 -27.06
CA GLN A 581 3.03 -51.48 -26.10
C GLN A 581 4.32 -52.32 -26.01
N ILE A 582 4.23 -53.64 -26.17
CA ILE A 582 5.39 -54.54 -26.28
C ILE A 582 6.20 -54.23 -27.54
N GLU A 583 5.53 -53.92 -28.67
CA GLU A 583 6.19 -53.42 -29.89
C GLU A 583 6.93 -52.07 -29.69
N LYS A 584 6.55 -51.30 -28.66
CA LYS A 584 7.19 -50.04 -28.23
C LYS A 584 8.21 -50.26 -27.09
N ASP A 585 8.66 -51.51 -26.87
CA ASP A 585 9.59 -51.94 -25.79
C ASP A 585 9.14 -51.60 -24.35
N ILE A 586 7.85 -51.29 -24.15
CA ILE A 586 7.29 -50.98 -22.83
C ILE A 586 7.13 -52.29 -22.05
N CYS A 587 7.82 -52.38 -20.92
CA CYS A 587 7.80 -53.56 -20.05
C CYS A 587 6.67 -53.51 -19.01
N ILE A 588 6.28 -52.31 -18.57
CA ILE A 588 5.13 -52.09 -17.68
C ILE A 588 4.62 -50.65 -17.81
N THR A 589 3.31 -50.46 -17.60
CA THR A 589 2.67 -49.14 -17.57
C THR A 589 2.04 -48.92 -16.20
N VAL A 590 2.33 -47.77 -15.58
CA VAL A 590 1.63 -47.29 -14.38
C VAL A 590 0.65 -46.21 -14.79
N VAL A 591 -0.63 -46.43 -14.52
CA VAL A 591 -1.71 -45.49 -14.83
C VAL A 591 -2.03 -44.66 -13.58
N CYS A 592 -1.82 -43.35 -13.67
CA CYS A 592 -2.21 -42.37 -12.67
C CYS A 592 -3.59 -41.76 -13.01
N ARG A 593 -4.11 -40.88 -12.14
CA ARG A 593 -5.43 -40.21 -12.31
C ARG A 593 -5.36 -38.81 -12.94
N LYS A 594 -4.14 -38.31 -13.13
CA LYS A 594 -3.78 -36.95 -13.53
C LYS A 594 -2.40 -36.97 -14.17
N THR A 595 -2.11 -35.95 -14.97
CA THR A 595 -0.86 -35.85 -15.73
C THR A 595 0.38 -35.77 -14.83
N VAL A 596 1.43 -36.50 -15.21
CA VAL A 596 2.68 -36.62 -14.46
C VAL A 596 3.72 -35.67 -15.05
N LYS A 597 4.05 -34.59 -14.33
CA LYS A 597 4.97 -33.54 -14.83
C LYS A 597 6.42 -33.77 -14.45
N LYS A 598 6.70 -34.45 -13.33
CA LYS A 598 8.06 -34.82 -12.90
C LYS A 598 8.13 -36.22 -12.34
N LEU A 599 9.29 -36.84 -12.53
CA LEU A 599 9.69 -38.14 -12.01
C LEU A 599 11.11 -38.02 -11.44
N SER A 600 11.37 -38.63 -10.28
CA SER A 600 12.71 -38.73 -9.69
C SER A 600 12.92 -40.11 -9.06
N TRP A 601 13.92 -40.85 -9.55
CA TRP A 601 14.38 -42.09 -8.91
C TRP A 601 15.04 -41.83 -7.54
N HIS A 602 14.88 -42.78 -6.62
CA HIS A 602 15.73 -42.92 -5.44
C HIS A 602 17.04 -43.61 -5.83
N ARG A 603 18.15 -43.27 -5.17
CA ARG A 603 19.53 -43.73 -5.46
C ARG A 603 19.74 -45.25 -5.64
N LYS A 604 18.82 -46.09 -5.13
CA LYS A 604 18.87 -47.56 -5.23
C LYS A 604 18.15 -48.14 -6.46
N GLY A 605 17.38 -47.35 -7.21
CA GLY A 605 16.68 -47.82 -8.41
C GLY A 605 15.43 -48.68 -8.19
N ASP A 606 14.97 -48.88 -6.94
CA ASP A 606 13.71 -49.58 -6.62
C ASP A 606 12.52 -48.63 -6.41
N TYR A 607 12.78 -47.48 -5.76
CA TYR A 607 11.76 -46.45 -5.54
C TYR A 607 11.91 -45.32 -6.55
N PHE A 608 10.78 -44.77 -7.03
CA PHE A 608 10.73 -43.48 -7.70
C PHE A 608 9.54 -42.67 -7.19
N VAL A 609 9.69 -41.34 -7.19
CA VAL A 609 8.65 -40.38 -6.82
C VAL A 609 8.15 -39.67 -8.07
N THR A 610 6.85 -39.43 -8.16
CA THR A 610 6.23 -38.67 -9.26
C THR A 610 5.42 -37.50 -8.71
N VAL A 611 5.27 -36.46 -9.53
CA VAL A 611 4.50 -35.26 -9.20
C VAL A 611 3.35 -35.06 -10.19
N GLN A 612 2.14 -34.96 -9.66
CA GLN A 612 0.90 -34.59 -10.36
C GLN A 612 0.38 -33.25 -9.78
N PRO A 613 0.71 -32.09 -10.36
CA PRO A 613 0.54 -30.78 -9.69
C PRO A 613 -0.86 -30.47 -9.16
N GLU A 614 -1.90 -30.96 -9.83
CA GLU A 614 -3.32 -30.68 -9.54
C GLU A 614 -4.07 -31.84 -8.85
N SER A 615 -3.37 -32.92 -8.47
CA SER A 615 -3.98 -34.15 -7.92
C SER A 615 -4.29 -34.11 -6.40
N GLY A 616 -4.37 -32.91 -5.81
CA GLY A 616 -4.69 -32.73 -4.38
C GLY A 616 -3.76 -33.52 -3.46
N HIS A 617 -4.32 -34.27 -2.50
CA HIS A 617 -3.52 -35.10 -1.57
C HIS A 617 -2.68 -36.18 -2.27
N THR A 618 -3.01 -36.53 -3.52
CA THR A 618 -2.26 -37.49 -4.36
C THR A 618 -1.23 -36.83 -5.29
N SER A 619 -0.94 -35.53 -5.13
CA SER A 619 0.03 -34.80 -5.96
C SER A 619 1.48 -35.27 -5.87
N VAL A 620 1.81 -36.11 -4.90
CA VAL A 620 3.11 -36.78 -4.79
C VAL A 620 2.85 -38.26 -4.53
N LEU A 621 3.34 -39.12 -5.40
CA LEU A 621 3.26 -40.57 -5.25
C LEU A 621 4.65 -41.18 -5.18
N ILE A 622 4.83 -42.16 -4.29
CA ILE A 622 6.03 -43.00 -4.24
C ILE A 622 5.65 -44.37 -4.79
N HIS A 623 6.38 -44.80 -5.82
CA HIS A 623 6.25 -46.08 -6.49
C HIS A 623 7.38 -47.00 -6.06
N GLN A 624 7.09 -48.26 -5.75
CA GLN A 624 8.07 -49.33 -5.50
C GLN A 624 8.01 -50.35 -6.63
N LEU A 625 9.09 -50.46 -7.41
CA LEU A 625 9.17 -51.36 -8.55
C LEU A 625 9.09 -52.82 -8.13
N SER A 626 9.82 -53.24 -7.09
CA SER A 626 9.91 -54.66 -6.69
C SER A 626 8.60 -55.26 -6.15
N LYS A 627 7.53 -54.47 -6.00
CA LYS A 627 6.23 -54.89 -5.45
C LYS A 627 5.02 -54.40 -6.24
N HIS A 628 5.24 -53.65 -7.33
CA HIS A 628 4.20 -52.91 -8.06
C HIS A 628 3.25 -52.13 -7.12
N LEU A 629 3.85 -51.45 -6.14
CA LEU A 629 3.12 -50.77 -5.07
C LEU A 629 3.26 -49.26 -5.22
N THR A 630 2.12 -48.56 -5.32
CA THR A 630 2.07 -47.09 -5.28
C THR A 630 1.50 -46.63 -3.94
N GLN A 631 2.14 -45.65 -3.32
CA GLN A 631 1.73 -45.05 -2.05
C GLN A 631 1.66 -43.52 -2.17
N SER A 632 0.63 -42.91 -1.61
CA SER A 632 0.58 -41.47 -1.33
C SER A 632 1.12 -41.24 0.09
N PRO A 633 2.36 -40.75 0.28
CA PRO A 633 2.99 -40.62 1.61
C PRO A 633 2.36 -39.52 2.48
N PHE A 634 1.50 -38.66 1.92
CA PHE A 634 0.93 -37.50 2.61
C PHE A 634 -0.60 -37.60 2.68
N LYS A 635 -1.18 -37.31 3.85
CA LYS A 635 -2.63 -37.19 4.04
C LYS A 635 -3.20 -35.87 3.49
N LYS A 636 -2.43 -34.78 3.56
CA LYS A 636 -2.82 -33.42 3.13
C LYS A 636 -1.74 -32.84 2.21
N SER A 637 -2.12 -32.29 1.05
CA SER A 637 -1.23 -31.51 0.19
C SER A 637 -1.27 -30.03 0.56
N LYS A 638 -0.14 -29.32 0.45
CA LYS A 638 -0.03 -27.90 0.85
C LYS A 638 0.42 -27.04 -0.32
N GLY A 639 -0.56 -26.73 -1.19
CA GLY A 639 -0.41 -26.01 -2.45
C GLY A 639 -0.01 -26.89 -3.63
N ILE A 640 0.06 -26.30 -4.82
CA ILE A 640 0.48 -26.97 -6.06
C ILE A 640 1.96 -27.39 -5.95
N ILE A 641 2.25 -28.65 -6.28
CA ILE A 641 3.59 -29.24 -6.22
C ILE A 641 4.25 -29.18 -7.59
N MET A 642 5.51 -28.76 -7.63
CA MET A 642 6.27 -28.51 -8.86
C MET A 642 7.36 -29.57 -9.10
N ASP A 643 8.05 -29.98 -8.03
CA ASP A 643 9.13 -30.97 -8.10
C ASP A 643 9.22 -31.76 -6.77
N ALA A 644 9.74 -32.98 -6.83
CA ALA A 644 10.00 -33.81 -5.66
C ALA A 644 11.24 -34.67 -5.89
N LYS A 645 12.18 -34.66 -4.94
CA LYS A 645 13.45 -35.39 -5.03
C LYS A 645 13.82 -36.06 -3.72
N PHE A 646 14.36 -37.27 -3.80
CA PHE A 646 14.94 -37.95 -2.66
C PHE A 646 16.28 -37.31 -2.28
N HIS A 647 16.56 -37.24 -0.98
CA HIS A 647 17.87 -36.85 -0.48
C HIS A 647 18.95 -37.87 -0.92
N PRO A 648 20.19 -37.44 -1.26
CA PRO A 648 21.25 -38.32 -1.81
C PRO A 648 21.60 -39.58 -0.99
N PHE A 649 21.49 -39.55 0.35
CA PHE A 649 21.74 -40.72 1.22
C PHE A 649 20.83 -40.88 2.46
N LYS A 650 20.55 -39.79 3.22
CA LYS A 650 19.55 -39.75 4.33
C LYS A 650 18.15 -40.17 3.80
N PRO A 651 17.27 -40.80 4.62
CA PRO A 651 15.95 -41.27 4.20
C PRO A 651 14.90 -40.15 4.14
N GLN A 652 15.21 -39.05 3.45
CA GLN A 652 14.38 -37.84 3.38
C GLN A 652 13.86 -37.59 1.96
N LEU A 653 12.67 -36.99 1.87
CA LEU A 653 12.04 -36.55 0.63
C LEU A 653 11.85 -35.03 0.66
N PHE A 654 12.37 -34.35 -0.35
CA PHE A 654 12.23 -32.92 -0.56
C PHE A 654 11.07 -32.70 -1.52
N VAL A 655 10.06 -31.94 -1.09
CA VAL A 655 8.86 -31.62 -1.87
C VAL A 655 8.83 -30.11 -2.10
N CYS A 656 8.98 -29.70 -3.36
CA CYS A 656 8.91 -28.32 -3.79
C CYS A 656 7.48 -27.98 -4.22
N SER A 657 6.79 -27.14 -3.45
CA SER A 657 5.60 -26.44 -3.94
C SER A 657 6.01 -25.19 -4.72
N GLN A 658 5.04 -24.46 -5.29
CA GLN A 658 5.31 -23.19 -5.97
C GLN A 658 6.03 -22.14 -5.10
N ARG A 659 5.89 -22.17 -3.77
CA ARG A 659 6.44 -21.15 -2.85
C ARG A 659 7.43 -21.68 -1.80
N TYR A 660 7.43 -22.99 -1.52
CA TYR A 660 8.17 -23.57 -0.39
C TYR A 660 8.82 -24.88 -0.77
N VAL A 661 9.98 -25.18 -0.17
CA VAL A 661 10.55 -26.53 -0.16
C VAL A 661 10.36 -27.12 1.23
N ARG A 662 9.77 -28.31 1.30
CA ARG A 662 9.49 -29.04 2.55
C ARG A 662 10.30 -30.32 2.58
N ILE A 663 11.01 -30.55 3.69
CA ILE A 663 11.89 -31.70 3.89
C ILE A 663 11.18 -32.65 4.85
N TYR A 664 10.77 -33.81 4.35
CA TYR A 664 10.08 -34.85 5.13
C TYR A 664 11.04 -36.00 5.41
N ASP A 665 11.04 -36.53 6.63
CA ASP A 665 11.71 -37.78 6.95
C ASP A 665 10.75 -38.94 6.69
N LEU A 666 11.14 -39.85 5.79
CA LEU A 666 10.30 -40.99 5.41
C LEU A 666 10.33 -42.13 6.46
N SER A 667 11.33 -42.15 7.33
CA SER A 667 11.45 -43.13 8.41
C SER A 667 10.61 -42.75 9.63
N GLN A 668 10.58 -41.47 9.97
CA GLN A 668 9.76 -40.91 11.06
C GLN A 668 8.35 -40.50 10.61
N GLN A 669 8.14 -40.30 9.31
CA GLN A 669 6.90 -39.80 8.70
C GLN A 669 6.50 -38.37 9.14
N VAL A 670 7.50 -37.53 9.48
CA VAL A 670 7.30 -36.14 9.93
C VAL A 670 7.92 -35.12 8.98
N LEU A 671 7.45 -33.88 9.05
CA LEU A 671 8.09 -32.71 8.44
C LEU A 671 9.27 -32.27 9.33
N VAL A 672 10.48 -32.22 8.78
CA VAL A 672 11.70 -31.84 9.51
C VAL A 672 12.03 -30.36 9.37
N LYS A 673 12.05 -29.85 8.13
CA LYS A 673 12.39 -28.45 7.81
C LYS A 673 11.46 -27.89 6.73
N LYS A 674 11.15 -26.59 6.80
CA LYS A 674 10.40 -25.82 5.79
C LYS A 674 11.27 -24.64 5.36
N LEU A 675 11.84 -24.72 4.16
CA LEU A 675 12.59 -23.61 3.58
C LEU A 675 11.63 -22.52 3.09
N LEU A 676 12.12 -21.28 3.12
CA LEU A 676 11.43 -20.06 2.72
C LEU A 676 12.24 -19.38 1.59
N PRO A 677 12.13 -19.83 0.33
CA PRO A 677 12.96 -19.30 -0.77
C PRO A 677 12.68 -17.84 -1.14
N GLY A 678 11.54 -17.27 -0.72
CA GLY A 678 11.14 -15.90 -1.09
C GLY A 678 10.78 -15.73 -2.57
N ALA A 679 10.68 -16.83 -3.32
CA ALA A 679 10.16 -16.89 -4.69
C ALA A 679 8.65 -17.15 -4.69
N ARG A 680 7.92 -16.54 -5.65
CA ARG A 680 6.48 -16.75 -5.80
C ARG A 680 6.17 -18.01 -6.59
N TRP A 681 7.03 -18.34 -7.57
CA TRP A 681 6.88 -19.47 -8.47
C TRP A 681 8.21 -20.21 -8.66
N LEU A 682 8.42 -21.26 -7.87
CA LEU A 682 9.52 -22.22 -8.03
C LEU A 682 9.27 -23.14 -9.24
N SER A 683 10.33 -23.47 -9.98
CA SER A 683 10.26 -24.32 -11.18
C SER A 683 10.84 -25.72 -10.95
N GLY A 684 11.97 -25.82 -10.27
CA GLY A 684 12.62 -27.09 -9.92
C GLY A 684 13.74 -26.90 -8.88
N ILE A 685 14.15 -27.99 -8.25
CA ILE A 685 15.22 -28.02 -7.23
C ILE A 685 16.30 -29.03 -7.59
N ASP A 686 17.51 -28.89 -7.07
CA ASP A 686 18.46 -30.02 -6.98
C ASP A 686 19.20 -29.96 -5.63
N ILE A 687 19.62 -31.12 -5.15
CA ILE A 687 20.26 -31.29 -3.85
C ILE A 687 21.76 -31.53 -4.10
N HIS A 688 22.61 -30.80 -3.38
CA HIS A 688 24.06 -30.96 -3.47
C HIS A 688 24.43 -32.42 -3.16
N PRO A 689 25.42 -33.05 -3.82
CA PRO A 689 25.70 -34.48 -3.63
C PRO A 689 26.02 -34.89 -2.18
N ARG A 690 26.54 -33.95 -1.36
CA ARG A 690 26.77 -34.15 0.08
C ARG A 690 25.52 -33.97 0.95
N GLY A 691 24.39 -33.50 0.41
CA GLY A 691 23.08 -33.50 1.07
C GLY A 691 22.72 -32.25 1.87
N ASP A 692 23.70 -31.45 2.30
CA ASP A 692 23.47 -30.35 3.26
C ASP A 692 23.19 -28.98 2.61
N ASN A 693 23.24 -28.92 1.27
CA ASN A 693 22.95 -27.72 0.49
C ASN A 693 21.94 -28.03 -0.63
N LEU A 694 21.13 -27.04 -1.01
CA LEU A 694 20.09 -27.13 -2.03
C LEU A 694 20.10 -25.90 -2.94
N ILE A 695 19.87 -26.09 -4.23
CA ILE A 695 19.55 -25.00 -5.17
C ILE A 695 18.10 -25.10 -5.62
N ALA A 696 17.45 -23.94 -5.69
CA ALA A 696 16.10 -23.80 -6.21
C ALA A 696 16.08 -22.81 -7.39
N SER A 697 15.36 -23.17 -8.45
CA SER A 697 15.10 -22.32 -9.60
C SER A 697 13.69 -21.73 -9.53
N SER A 698 13.50 -20.57 -10.16
CA SER A 698 12.23 -19.87 -10.17
C SER A 698 11.93 -19.25 -11.53
N TYR A 699 10.64 -19.25 -11.89
CA TYR A 699 10.11 -18.47 -13.00
C TYR A 699 10.32 -16.96 -12.81
N ASP A 700 10.50 -16.48 -11.57
CA ASP A 700 10.84 -15.10 -11.20
C ASP A 700 12.31 -14.72 -11.53
N LYS A 701 12.95 -15.38 -12.51
CA LYS A 701 14.34 -15.16 -12.97
C LYS A 701 15.43 -15.41 -11.90
N ARG A 702 15.09 -16.08 -10.80
CA ARG A 702 15.96 -16.28 -9.63
C ARG A 702 16.51 -17.70 -9.56
N VAL A 703 17.79 -17.79 -9.17
CA VAL A 703 18.39 -19.01 -8.63
C VAL A 703 18.74 -18.74 -7.16
N LEU A 704 18.38 -19.67 -6.29
CA LEU A 704 18.45 -19.50 -4.84
C LEU A 704 19.29 -20.63 -4.26
N TRP A 705 20.38 -20.28 -3.57
CA TRP A 705 21.18 -21.22 -2.82
C TRP A 705 20.69 -21.25 -1.37
N HIS A 706 20.26 -22.42 -0.90
CA HIS A 706 19.96 -22.71 0.49
C HIS A 706 21.04 -23.60 1.09
N ASP A 707 21.72 -23.08 2.10
CA ASP A 707 22.44 -23.90 3.06
C ASP A 707 21.41 -24.38 4.09
N LEU A 708 21.25 -25.69 4.24
CA LEU A 708 20.14 -26.25 5.02
C LEU A 708 20.32 -26.07 6.52
N ASP A 709 21.54 -25.86 7.00
CA ASP A 709 21.87 -25.77 8.42
C ASP A 709 22.16 -24.34 8.87
N LEU A 710 22.51 -23.43 7.95
CA LEU A 710 22.63 -22.00 8.24
C LEU A 710 21.27 -21.31 8.47
N ALA A 711 20.30 -21.47 7.56
CA ALA A 711 19.02 -20.75 7.64
C ALA A 711 17.90 -21.38 6.78
N ASN A 712 16.64 -21.09 7.15
CA ASN A 712 15.49 -21.44 6.29
C ASN A 712 15.36 -20.52 5.06
N THR A 713 15.92 -19.32 5.10
CA THR A 713 15.99 -18.36 3.98
C THR A 713 17.16 -18.68 3.03
N PRO A 714 17.24 -18.10 1.82
CA PRO A 714 18.36 -18.33 0.92
C PRO A 714 19.65 -17.70 1.48
N TYR A 715 20.74 -18.47 1.51
CA TYR A 715 22.08 -17.96 1.80
C TYR A 715 22.56 -16.98 0.72
N LYS A 716 22.32 -17.30 -0.56
CA LYS A 716 22.71 -16.46 -1.71
C LYS A 716 21.61 -16.45 -2.77
N THR A 717 21.14 -15.25 -3.10
CA THR A 717 20.21 -15.03 -4.23
C THR A 717 21.00 -14.62 -5.47
N MET A 718 20.79 -15.31 -6.58
CA MET A 718 21.49 -15.10 -7.84
C MET A 718 20.50 -14.72 -8.95
N ARG A 719 20.79 -13.63 -9.66
CA ARG A 719 19.95 -13.06 -10.74
C ARG A 719 20.82 -12.83 -11.99
N TYR A 720 21.15 -13.91 -12.69
CA TYR A 720 21.99 -13.87 -13.91
C TYR A 720 21.19 -14.08 -15.21
N HIS A 721 19.90 -14.40 -15.11
CA HIS A 721 19.04 -14.73 -16.26
C HIS A 721 18.03 -13.62 -16.53
N ASP A 722 17.75 -13.39 -17.82
CA ASP A 722 16.85 -12.34 -18.28
C ASP A 722 15.38 -12.81 -18.30
N LYS A 723 15.16 -14.12 -18.21
CA LYS A 723 13.85 -14.79 -18.21
C LYS A 723 13.77 -15.88 -17.12
N ALA A 724 12.64 -16.58 -17.08
CA ALA A 724 12.37 -17.69 -16.18
C ALA A 724 13.47 -18.76 -16.21
N VAL A 725 13.93 -19.19 -15.03
CA VAL A 725 14.89 -20.30 -14.89
C VAL A 725 14.09 -21.59 -14.88
N ARG A 726 14.33 -22.46 -15.86
CA ARG A 726 13.59 -23.72 -16.07
C ARG A 726 14.15 -24.87 -15.24
N ASN A 727 15.47 -25.01 -15.19
CA ASN A 727 16.12 -26.04 -14.41
C ASN A 727 17.43 -25.54 -13.76
N VAL A 728 17.77 -26.16 -12.62
CA VAL A 728 19.05 -26.07 -11.93
C VAL A 728 19.54 -27.48 -11.64
N SER A 729 20.83 -27.75 -11.86
CA SER A 729 21.39 -29.08 -11.59
C SER A 729 22.81 -29.02 -11.06
N PHE A 730 23.07 -29.81 -10.03
CA PHE A 730 24.39 -30.12 -9.50
C PHE A 730 25.06 -31.24 -10.28
N HIS A 731 26.33 -31.04 -10.60
CA HIS A 731 27.21 -32.12 -11.02
C HIS A 731 27.45 -33.09 -9.84
N LYS A 732 27.45 -34.40 -10.08
CA LYS A 732 27.38 -35.39 -8.98
C LYS A 732 28.72 -35.73 -8.31
N ARG A 733 29.85 -35.21 -8.81
CA ARG A 733 31.21 -35.41 -8.25
C ARG A 733 32.05 -34.14 -8.11
N LEU A 734 32.26 -33.43 -9.22
CA LEU A 734 32.92 -32.12 -9.27
C LEU A 734 32.07 -31.02 -8.60
N PRO A 735 32.70 -29.99 -7.99
CA PRO A 735 32.05 -28.79 -7.44
C PRO A 735 31.61 -27.84 -8.58
N LEU A 736 30.55 -28.25 -9.29
CA LEU A 736 29.91 -27.46 -10.33
C LEU A 736 28.39 -27.57 -10.23
N PHE A 737 27.69 -26.46 -10.50
CA PHE A 737 26.28 -26.50 -10.84
C PHE A 737 25.96 -25.60 -12.04
N SER A 738 24.82 -25.87 -12.67
CA SER A 738 24.31 -25.11 -13.80
C SER A 738 22.90 -24.60 -13.55
N SER A 739 22.54 -23.51 -14.21
CA SER A 739 21.16 -23.01 -14.26
C SER A 739 20.81 -22.65 -15.70
N ALA A 740 19.66 -23.13 -16.17
CA ALA A 740 19.20 -23.04 -17.55
C ALA A 740 17.86 -22.27 -17.61
N ALA A 741 17.71 -21.38 -18.59
CA ALA A 741 16.59 -20.44 -18.64
C ALA A 741 15.97 -20.27 -20.05
N ASP A 742 14.78 -19.66 -20.06
CA ASP A 742 14.02 -19.34 -21.28
C ASP A 742 14.66 -18.26 -22.18
N ASP A 743 15.77 -17.65 -21.74
CA ASP A 743 16.58 -16.75 -22.55
C ASP A 743 17.54 -17.49 -23.51
N GLY A 744 17.53 -18.83 -23.49
CA GLY A 744 18.39 -19.65 -24.34
C GLY A 744 19.82 -19.78 -23.82
N THR A 745 20.08 -19.32 -22.59
CA THR A 745 21.41 -19.33 -21.98
C THR A 745 21.49 -20.26 -20.78
N ILE A 746 22.71 -20.70 -20.48
CA ILE A 746 23.01 -21.55 -19.32
C ILE A 746 24.18 -20.92 -18.58
N HIS A 747 23.99 -20.64 -17.30
CA HIS A 747 25.06 -20.14 -16.43
C HIS A 747 25.66 -21.30 -15.63
N ILE A 748 26.97 -21.48 -15.74
CA ILE A 748 27.76 -22.44 -14.96
C ILE A 748 28.42 -21.72 -13.79
N PHE A 749 28.37 -22.36 -12.64
CA PHE A 749 28.94 -21.91 -11.38
C PHE A 749 29.86 -22.97 -10.78
N HIS A 750 30.82 -22.51 -9.99
CA HIS A 750 31.60 -23.31 -9.06
C HIS A 750 31.03 -23.16 -7.64
N ASP A 751 30.93 -24.27 -6.92
CA ASP A 751 30.44 -24.33 -5.55
C ASP A 751 31.38 -25.14 -4.65
N THR A 752 32.15 -24.46 -3.82
CA THR A 752 32.93 -25.10 -2.75
C THR A 752 32.15 -25.09 -1.45
N VAL A 753 31.64 -26.27 -1.07
CA VAL A 753 31.06 -26.55 0.24
C VAL A 753 32.16 -27.04 1.17
N TYR A 754 32.19 -26.53 2.40
CA TYR A 754 33.13 -26.89 3.46
C TYR A 754 32.38 -27.68 4.53
N ASP A 755 32.71 -28.96 4.73
CA ASP A 755 31.93 -29.83 5.63
C ASP A 755 32.39 -29.71 7.09
N ASP A 756 33.71 -29.67 7.32
CA ASP A 756 34.32 -29.70 8.67
C ASP A 756 34.64 -28.32 9.28
N MET A 757 34.45 -27.24 8.52
CA MET A 757 34.76 -25.87 8.94
C MET A 757 33.51 -25.02 8.97
N MET A 758 33.38 -24.16 10.00
CA MET A 758 32.34 -23.12 10.11
C MET A 758 32.58 -22.01 9.08
N LYS A 759 32.48 -22.34 7.79
CA LYS A 759 32.75 -21.46 6.65
C LYS A 759 31.68 -21.68 5.59
N ASN A 760 30.92 -20.63 5.29
CA ASN A 760 29.84 -20.67 4.31
C ASN A 760 30.32 -21.09 2.90
N PRO A 761 29.44 -21.70 2.06
CA PRO A 761 29.78 -22.12 0.71
C PRO A 761 30.28 -20.96 -0.18
N LEU A 762 31.43 -21.15 -0.84
CA LEU A 762 31.96 -20.18 -1.79
C LEU A 762 31.43 -20.49 -3.20
N ILE A 763 30.63 -19.57 -3.73
CA ILE A 763 29.91 -19.69 -5.01
C ILE A 763 30.42 -18.65 -6.00
N VAL A 764 31.03 -19.10 -7.10
CA VAL A 764 31.68 -18.26 -8.13
C VAL A 764 31.05 -18.52 -9.51
N PRO A 765 30.60 -17.49 -10.26
CA PRO A 765 30.17 -17.65 -11.65
C PRO A 765 31.36 -17.93 -12.56
N LEU A 766 31.28 -18.96 -13.40
CA LEU A 766 32.37 -19.37 -14.30
C LEU A 766 32.14 -18.94 -15.75
N LYS A 767 30.97 -19.27 -16.31
CA LYS A 767 30.70 -19.08 -17.74
C LYS A 767 29.21 -18.96 -18.06
N LYS A 768 28.88 -18.00 -18.92
CA LYS A 768 27.61 -17.96 -19.67
C LYS A 768 27.78 -18.75 -20.97
N LEU A 769 27.08 -19.87 -21.09
CA LEU A 769 26.94 -20.64 -22.32
C LEU A 769 25.77 -20.07 -23.13
N THR A 770 25.99 -19.88 -24.42
CA THR A 770 25.01 -19.36 -25.39
C THR A 770 25.03 -20.21 -26.64
N GLY A 771 23.87 -20.39 -27.28
CA GLY A 771 23.79 -21.07 -28.57
C GLY A 771 22.42 -21.67 -28.90
N HIS A 772 21.59 -21.99 -27.89
CA HIS A 772 20.21 -22.41 -28.15
C HIS A 772 19.41 -21.25 -28.74
N LYS A 773 18.57 -21.56 -29.73
CA LYS A 773 17.67 -20.58 -30.34
C LYS A 773 16.40 -20.46 -29.49
N ILE A 774 15.96 -19.23 -29.24
CA ILE A 774 14.69 -18.97 -28.55
C ILE A 774 13.55 -19.22 -29.55
N THR A 775 12.56 -20.02 -29.17
CA THR A 775 11.36 -20.33 -29.98
C THR A 775 10.12 -20.15 -29.10
N ALA A 776 9.11 -19.41 -29.59
CA ALA A 776 7.89 -19.07 -28.84
C ALA A 776 8.17 -18.59 -27.39
N SER A 777 9.15 -17.69 -27.23
CA SER A 777 9.67 -17.18 -25.95
C SER A 777 10.35 -18.19 -25.01
N LEU A 778 10.39 -19.48 -25.34
CA LEU A 778 11.09 -20.55 -24.61
C LEU A 778 12.54 -20.68 -25.07
N GLY A 779 13.41 -21.15 -24.16
CA GLY A 779 14.85 -21.27 -24.38
C GLY A 779 15.36 -22.67 -24.09
N VAL A 780 16.13 -22.83 -23.01
CA VAL A 780 16.59 -24.14 -22.52
C VAL A 780 15.60 -24.66 -21.49
N LEU A 781 14.99 -25.82 -21.77
CA LEU A 781 13.92 -26.39 -20.96
C LEU A 781 14.44 -27.31 -19.85
N ASP A 782 15.53 -28.03 -20.11
CA ASP A 782 16.14 -28.97 -19.17
C ASP A 782 17.66 -29.04 -19.40
N ALA A 783 18.42 -29.38 -18.35
CA ALA A 783 19.88 -29.52 -18.38
C ALA A 783 20.36 -30.54 -17.32
N VAL A 784 21.25 -31.44 -17.72
CA VAL A 784 21.75 -32.55 -16.88
C VAL A 784 23.25 -32.71 -17.06
N TRP A 785 23.98 -32.82 -15.95
CA TRP A 785 25.42 -33.08 -15.96
C TRP A 785 25.75 -34.54 -16.29
N HIS A 786 26.85 -34.76 -17.00
CA HIS A 786 27.49 -36.07 -17.11
C HIS A 786 27.94 -36.57 -15.71
N PRO A 787 27.87 -37.89 -15.40
CA PRO A 787 28.12 -38.38 -14.03
C PRO A 787 29.58 -38.33 -13.54
N ARG A 788 30.56 -38.01 -14.40
CA ARG A 788 32.00 -38.01 -14.07
C ARG A 788 32.74 -36.77 -14.57
N GLU A 789 32.83 -36.62 -15.89
CA GLU A 789 33.45 -35.48 -16.57
C GLU A 789 32.67 -34.16 -16.40
N ALA A 790 33.38 -33.03 -16.49
CA ALA A 790 32.84 -31.66 -16.51
C ALA A 790 32.07 -31.32 -17.81
N TRP A 791 31.15 -32.19 -18.22
CA TRP A 791 30.33 -32.04 -19.42
C TRP A 791 28.87 -31.87 -19.04
N LEU A 792 28.19 -30.95 -19.74
CA LEU A 792 26.79 -30.65 -19.50
C LEU A 792 25.97 -30.98 -20.76
N PHE A 793 24.83 -31.63 -20.59
CA PHE A 793 23.84 -31.82 -21.63
C PHE A 793 22.69 -30.83 -21.42
N SER A 794 22.13 -30.27 -22.50
CA SER A 794 20.97 -29.37 -22.44
C SER A 794 19.95 -29.67 -23.52
N ALA A 795 18.67 -29.43 -23.23
CA ALA A 795 17.54 -29.61 -24.12
C ALA A 795 16.91 -28.25 -24.45
N GLY A 796 16.79 -27.94 -25.73
CA GLY A 796 16.26 -26.68 -26.23
C GLY A 796 14.82 -26.78 -26.73
N ALA A 797 14.14 -25.64 -26.67
CA ALA A 797 12.92 -25.41 -27.42
C ALA A 797 13.16 -25.33 -28.95
N ASP A 798 14.42 -25.27 -29.39
CA ASP A 798 14.88 -25.27 -30.78
C ASP A 798 14.98 -26.67 -31.42
N HIS A 799 14.35 -27.68 -30.82
CA HIS A 799 14.36 -29.09 -31.27
C HIS A 799 15.73 -29.78 -31.19
N THR A 800 16.74 -29.11 -30.59
CA THR A 800 18.08 -29.66 -30.43
C THR A 800 18.38 -29.98 -28.97
N ALA A 801 19.08 -31.09 -28.72
CA ALA A 801 19.85 -31.24 -27.50
C ALA A 801 21.33 -30.94 -27.81
N ARG A 802 22.10 -30.52 -26.81
CA ARG A 802 23.50 -30.09 -27.00
C ARG A 802 24.40 -30.59 -25.88
N LEU A 803 25.62 -30.98 -26.24
CA LEU A 803 26.69 -31.29 -25.31
C LEU A 803 27.64 -30.10 -25.21
N TRP A 804 27.93 -29.68 -23.99
CA TRP A 804 28.91 -28.65 -23.66
C TRP A 804 30.13 -29.29 -23.01
N THR A 805 31.32 -28.98 -23.52
CA THR A 805 32.60 -29.50 -23.05
C THR A 805 33.54 -28.38 -22.64
N THR A 806 34.57 -28.76 -21.88
CA THR A 806 35.75 -27.95 -21.52
C THR A 806 36.52 -27.40 -22.73
#